data_AF-A0A6B8M977-F1
#
_entry.id   AF-A0A6B8M977-F1
#
_cell.length_a   1.000
_cell.length_b   1.000
_cell.length_c   1.000
_cell.angle_alpha   90.00
_cell.angle_beta   90.00
_cell.angle_gamma   90.00
#
_symmetry.space_group_name_H-M   'P 1'
#
loop_
_entity.id
_entity.type
_entity.pdbx_description
1 polymer ?
#
loop_
_entity_poly.entity_id
_entity_poly.type
_entity_poly.pdbx_seq_one_letter_code
_entity_poly.pdbx_strand_id
1 'polypeptide(L)'
;MLFQQCTEMFSLGLYWPLLLLDPKLHMRWLASRILRRCATAIERAVATAHAAPLPLRITMAGIGSAVAACARLALLRASDARLPDAVEYLVVILAGLLGGPLPGVLAAFAGALSLLWLSDSPLGERVVAATLFIVISACVLALEAAYRHLRLRSDATVSEQIGAIALATPGVVGTFFLDEKRRVAYRYVSPKAKAVFGLDPGDICADAGAFYKRLDPSELETINQSLFRSARDLSLWVCQFSFAHPEKGAVWMEAQGAPVREKDGSIVWHGYASDITSRKSAELSLAESAARLQATVDAAQDAVLTMEESGRLQTVNRAGVIMFGYGPGEIAAMNVGALISLDGEDEKEWTPPEAGERVEIMGRRKGGASFPAELTLGEAIFGGKNLRVAFIKDLTEQRMIEHHLGELYRSRFKAIGGMAAELAHEINQPLAANATYLRVARRLLEQSPHAGDAAIIEVLDKAAAQTLRAGRIVTSLRELVRSREPDKTMVCLHEVIGEAREEALENSEIVGVQFELRLRAAEDCVIADRAQLKQVFASLIRNAVEAMQSSERRDLVIETSNPGDGTIRIDVIDSGCGLPESSDIGCFEPFTTTKTKGMGVGLSISHTIIEAHYGRIWAAPNASGGAVFSFTLPLQDAEVDA
;
A
#
# COMPACT_ATOMS: atom_id res chain seq x y z
N MET A 1 49.24 23.56 -5.10
CA MET A 1 48.99 23.83 -6.54
C MET A 1 50.10 24.67 -7.19
N LEU A 2 50.46 25.85 -6.68
CA LEU A 2 51.60 26.64 -7.20
C LEU A 2 52.97 25.93 -7.13
N PHE A 3 53.17 25.02 -6.18
CA PHE A 3 54.43 24.25 -6.08
C PHE A 3 54.53 23.09 -7.09
N GLN A 4 53.39 22.61 -7.59
CA GLN A 4 53.29 21.48 -8.52
C GLN A 4 53.39 21.96 -9.98
N GLN A 5 52.86 23.15 -10.28
CA GLN A 5 53.10 23.83 -11.57
C GLN A 5 54.57 24.25 -11.76
N CYS A 6 55.27 24.60 -10.68
CA CYS A 6 56.72 24.86 -10.77
C CYS A 6 57.52 23.59 -11.11
N THR A 7 57.07 22.40 -10.72
CA THR A 7 57.83 21.15 -10.94
C THR A 7 57.75 20.66 -12.39
N GLU A 8 56.64 20.90 -13.09
CA GLU A 8 56.49 20.55 -14.50
C GLU A 8 57.32 21.46 -15.42
N MET A 9 57.46 22.75 -15.09
CA MET A 9 58.37 23.67 -15.79
C MET A 9 59.84 23.24 -15.75
N PHE A 10 60.27 22.48 -14.73
CA PHE A 10 61.66 22.00 -14.61
C PHE A 10 61.99 20.79 -15.50
N SER A 11 60.99 20.09 -16.05
CA SER A 11 61.21 18.91 -16.90
C SER A 11 61.54 19.25 -18.36
N LEU A 12 61.26 20.48 -18.81
CA LEU A 12 61.33 20.92 -20.21
C LEU A 12 62.64 21.63 -20.61
N GLY A 13 63.70 21.56 -19.79
CA GLY A 13 65.05 21.96 -20.22
C GLY A 13 65.26 23.45 -20.54
N LEU A 14 64.32 24.32 -20.22
CA LEU A 14 64.35 25.75 -20.54
C LEU A 14 64.78 26.61 -19.34
N TYR A 15 65.97 26.37 -18.77
CA TYR A 15 66.50 27.22 -17.69
C TYR A 15 68.03 27.42 -17.71
N TRP A 16 68.69 27.18 -18.85
CA TRP A 16 70.10 27.53 -18.98
C TRP A 16 70.40 29.04 -18.84
N PRO A 17 69.51 30.00 -19.22
CA PRO A 17 69.85 31.43 -19.13
C PRO A 17 69.77 32.01 -17.70
N LEU A 18 69.02 31.38 -16.79
CA LEU A 18 68.81 31.90 -15.41
C LEU A 18 69.82 31.34 -14.40
N LEU A 19 70.54 30.27 -14.74
CA LEU A 19 71.64 29.71 -13.95
C LEU A 19 72.95 30.52 -14.04
N LEU A 20 73.07 31.44 -15.01
CA LEU A 20 74.21 32.33 -15.17
C LEU A 20 74.14 33.61 -14.32
N LEU A 21 73.00 33.90 -13.68
CA LEU A 21 72.75 35.18 -13.00
C LEU A 21 72.92 35.17 -11.47
N ASP A 22 72.96 34.00 -10.79
CA ASP A 22 73.27 33.95 -9.34
C ASP A 22 73.96 32.63 -8.91
N PRO A 23 75.30 32.64 -8.69
CA PRO A 23 76.06 31.48 -8.21
C PRO A 23 75.58 30.96 -6.84
N LYS A 24 74.91 31.79 -6.04
CA LYS A 24 74.46 31.42 -4.69
C LYS A 24 73.23 30.51 -4.71
N LEU A 25 72.36 30.61 -5.72
CA LEU A 25 71.23 29.70 -5.87
C LEU A 25 71.67 28.29 -6.29
N HIS A 26 72.68 28.18 -7.16
CA HIS A 26 73.20 26.88 -7.59
C HIS A 26 73.89 26.13 -6.43
N MET A 27 74.66 26.85 -5.61
CA MET A 27 75.27 26.31 -4.38
C MET A 27 74.23 25.90 -3.34
N ARG A 28 73.16 26.68 -3.14
CA ARG A 28 72.07 26.33 -2.20
C ARG A 28 71.27 25.11 -2.67
N TRP A 29 70.99 25.00 -3.96
CA TRP A 29 70.29 23.84 -4.52
C TRP A 29 71.16 22.57 -4.45
N LEU A 30 72.44 22.66 -4.86
CA LEU A 30 73.39 21.55 -4.79
C LEU A 30 73.61 21.11 -3.34
N ALA A 31 73.80 22.07 -2.42
CA ALA A 31 73.89 21.81 -0.98
C ALA A 31 72.62 21.14 -0.44
N SER A 32 71.42 21.58 -0.84
CA SER A 32 70.16 20.95 -0.39
C SER A 32 69.96 19.52 -0.92
N ARG A 33 70.46 19.23 -2.13
CA ARG A 33 70.35 17.91 -2.76
C ARG A 33 71.40 16.95 -2.20
N ILE A 34 72.61 17.44 -1.94
CA ILE A 34 73.66 16.73 -1.21
C ILE A 34 73.20 16.47 0.22
N LEU A 35 72.69 17.47 0.94
CA LEU A 35 72.15 17.33 2.29
C LEU A 35 71.00 16.31 2.37
N ARG A 36 70.07 16.28 1.40
CA ARG A 36 69.00 15.27 1.37
C ARG A 36 69.50 13.86 1.06
N ARG A 37 70.47 13.71 0.15
CA ARG A 37 71.10 12.41 -0.15
C ARG A 37 71.95 11.91 1.01
N CYS A 38 72.70 12.80 1.67
CA CYS A 38 73.43 12.51 2.89
C CYS A 38 72.46 12.16 4.02
N ALA A 39 71.37 12.90 4.21
CA ALA A 39 70.37 12.61 5.24
C ALA A 39 69.72 11.23 5.06
N THR A 40 69.32 10.87 3.84
CA THR A 40 68.74 9.54 3.55
C THR A 40 69.77 8.41 3.64
N ALA A 41 71.04 8.66 3.28
CA ALA A 41 72.13 7.71 3.48
C ALA A 41 72.47 7.53 4.98
N ILE A 42 72.44 8.62 5.75
CA ILE A 42 72.61 8.62 7.21
C ILE A 42 71.45 7.89 7.86
N GLU A 43 70.19 8.14 7.47
CA GLU A 43 69.02 7.42 8.00
C GLU A 43 69.11 5.91 7.76
N ARG A 44 69.54 5.48 6.57
CA ARG A 44 69.76 4.06 6.28
C ARG A 44 70.90 3.48 7.11
N ALA A 45 72.03 4.19 7.20
CA ALA A 45 73.17 3.79 8.01
C ALA A 45 72.80 3.70 9.50
N VAL A 46 71.98 4.63 10.01
CA VAL A 46 71.41 4.65 11.36
C VAL A 46 70.51 3.46 11.60
N ALA A 47 69.60 3.15 10.67
CA ALA A 47 68.72 2.00 10.77
C ALA A 47 69.51 0.68 10.78
N THR A 48 70.52 0.52 9.93
CA THR A 48 71.39 -0.67 9.91
C THR A 48 72.26 -0.78 11.16
N ALA A 49 72.77 0.33 11.68
CA ALA A 49 73.59 0.34 12.89
C ALA A 49 72.75 0.06 14.16
N HIS A 50 71.47 0.41 14.18
CA HIS A 50 70.56 0.10 15.29
C HIS A 50 70.19 -1.39 15.38
N ALA A 51 70.19 -2.10 14.25
CA ALA A 51 69.96 -3.54 14.21
C ALA A 51 71.18 -4.35 14.70
N ALA A 52 72.36 -3.72 14.82
CA ALA A 52 73.56 -4.38 15.28
C ALA A 52 73.59 -4.54 16.81
N PRO A 53 74.15 -5.65 17.34
CA PRO A 53 74.28 -5.87 18.77
C PRO A 53 75.17 -4.79 19.41
N LEU A 54 74.85 -4.44 20.67
CA LEU A 54 75.47 -3.34 21.42
C LEU A 54 77.03 -3.31 21.39
N PRO A 55 77.75 -4.45 21.47
CA PRO A 55 79.22 -4.45 21.39
C PRO A 55 79.72 -3.87 20.06
N LEU A 56 79.08 -4.22 18.94
CA LEU A 56 79.46 -3.75 17.62
C LEU A 56 79.26 -2.24 17.47
N ARG A 57 78.18 -1.72 18.06
CA ARG A 57 77.87 -0.28 18.07
C ARG A 57 78.93 0.51 18.87
N ILE A 58 79.38 -0.04 20.01
CA ILE A 58 80.46 0.55 20.82
C ILE A 58 81.78 0.52 20.04
N THR A 59 82.12 -0.58 19.38
CA THR A 59 83.34 -0.70 18.56
C THR A 59 83.35 0.30 17.40
N MET A 60 82.23 0.46 16.69
CA MET A 60 82.10 1.43 15.60
C MET A 60 82.29 2.88 16.10
N ALA A 61 81.73 3.22 17.27
CA ALA A 61 81.94 4.53 17.88
C ALA A 61 83.41 4.76 18.26
N GLY A 62 84.07 3.75 18.85
CA GLY A 62 85.49 3.82 19.20
C GLY A 62 86.40 4.02 17.97
N ILE A 63 86.15 3.30 16.88
CA ILE A 63 86.88 3.47 15.61
C ILE A 63 86.65 4.88 15.04
N GLY A 64 85.39 5.37 15.06
CA GLY A 64 85.05 6.72 14.61
C GLY A 64 85.80 7.80 15.39
N SER A 65 85.88 7.68 16.72
CA SER A 65 86.65 8.59 17.57
C SER A 65 88.16 8.55 17.27
N ALA A 66 88.73 7.37 17.03
CA ALA A 66 90.14 7.25 16.67
C ALA A 66 90.46 7.88 15.30
N VAL A 67 89.60 7.66 14.31
CA VAL A 67 89.72 8.26 12.97
C VAL A 67 89.61 9.78 13.04
N ALA A 68 88.70 10.32 13.87
CA ALA A 68 88.55 11.76 14.06
C ALA A 68 89.77 12.40 14.73
N ALA A 69 90.33 11.76 15.76
CA ALA A 69 91.57 12.20 16.38
C ALA A 69 92.74 12.24 15.38
N CYS A 70 92.84 11.23 14.50
CA CYS A 70 93.84 11.18 13.44
C CYS A 70 93.62 12.28 12.38
N ALA A 71 92.37 12.49 11.94
CA ALA A 71 92.02 13.53 10.98
C ALA A 71 92.32 14.93 11.54
N ARG A 72 92.08 15.14 12.84
CA ARG A 72 92.40 16.38 13.55
C ARG A 72 93.90 16.66 13.55
N LEU A 73 94.72 15.67 13.90
CA LEU A 73 96.19 15.78 13.85
C LEU A 73 96.70 16.10 12.44
N ALA A 74 96.07 15.51 11.41
CA ALA A 74 96.42 15.80 10.02
C ALA A 74 96.03 17.22 9.59
N LEU A 75 94.86 17.70 10.02
CA LEU A 75 94.35 19.05 9.69
C LEU A 75 95.08 20.17 10.44
N LEU A 76 95.47 19.93 11.69
CA LEU A 76 96.31 20.85 12.48
C LEU A 76 97.68 21.07 11.83
N ARG A 77 98.25 20.04 11.18
CA ARG A 77 99.50 20.17 10.41
C ARG A 77 99.34 20.90 9.09
N ALA A 78 98.13 20.96 8.54
CA ALA A 78 97.86 21.47 7.20
C ALA A 78 97.29 22.90 7.16
N SER A 79 96.77 23.43 8.29
CA SER A 79 96.16 24.77 8.32
C SER A 79 96.13 25.40 9.72
N ASP A 80 96.43 26.71 9.81
CA ASP A 80 96.30 27.54 11.02
C ASP A 80 94.84 27.89 11.40
N ALA A 81 93.85 27.23 10.79
CA ALA A 81 92.45 27.58 10.97
C ALA A 81 91.81 26.83 12.15
N ARG A 82 90.93 27.51 12.91
CA ARG A 82 90.12 27.02 14.06
C ARG A 82 89.05 25.94 13.72
N LEU A 83 89.18 25.25 12.58
CA LEU A 83 88.33 24.12 12.18
C LEU A 83 88.56 22.74 12.86
N PRO A 84 89.57 22.46 13.73
CA PRO A 84 89.85 21.10 14.21
C PRO A 84 88.79 20.55 15.17
N ASP A 85 88.17 21.40 15.98
CA ASP A 85 87.32 20.94 17.10
C ASP A 85 85.91 20.55 16.63
N ALA A 86 85.42 21.12 15.52
CA ALA A 86 84.11 20.80 14.94
C ALA A 86 84.01 19.33 14.48
N VAL A 87 85.13 18.73 14.09
CA VAL A 87 85.20 17.32 13.64
C VAL A 87 84.97 16.37 14.83
N GLU A 88 85.47 16.70 16.02
CA GLU A 88 85.28 15.88 17.22
C GLU A 88 83.81 15.92 17.69
N TYR A 89 83.15 17.07 17.63
CA TYR A 89 81.71 17.17 17.95
C TYR A 89 80.84 16.37 16.97
N LEU A 90 81.19 16.37 15.68
CA LEU A 90 80.46 15.60 14.67
C LEU A 90 80.50 14.09 14.97
N VAL A 91 81.60 13.59 15.52
CA VAL A 91 81.74 12.17 15.89
C VAL A 91 80.93 11.82 17.12
N VAL A 92 80.87 12.70 18.13
CA VAL A 92 79.97 12.51 19.28
C VAL A 92 78.52 12.48 18.84
N ILE A 93 78.12 13.40 17.94
CA ILE A 93 76.76 13.44 17.37
C ILE A 93 76.46 12.16 16.59
N LEU A 94 77.36 11.72 15.71
CA LEU A 94 77.17 10.50 14.94
C LEU A 94 77.17 9.24 15.84
N ALA A 95 78.00 9.18 16.87
CA ALA A 95 78.02 8.08 17.82
C ALA A 95 76.72 8.04 18.67
N GLY A 96 76.18 9.18 19.07
CA GLY A 96 74.86 9.29 19.72
C GLY A 96 73.73 8.85 18.80
N LEU A 97 73.73 9.35 17.55
CA LEU A 97 72.72 9.06 16.54
C LEU A 97 72.74 7.61 16.04
N LEU A 98 73.92 6.99 15.92
CA LEU A 98 74.08 5.61 15.41
C LEU A 98 74.06 4.59 16.55
N GLY A 99 74.66 4.92 17.69
CA GLY A 99 74.97 4.02 18.79
C GLY A 99 74.07 4.16 20.03
N GLY A 100 73.31 5.24 20.13
CA GLY A 100 72.55 5.59 21.34
C GLY A 100 73.41 6.33 22.38
N PRO A 101 72.86 6.60 23.57
CA PRO A 101 73.50 7.49 24.54
C PRO A 101 74.85 6.97 25.05
N LEU A 102 75.00 5.66 25.26
CA LEU A 102 76.23 5.08 25.80
C LEU A 102 77.44 5.21 24.85
N PRO A 103 77.35 4.85 23.55
CA PRO A 103 78.42 5.13 22.59
C PRO A 103 78.69 6.63 22.38
N GLY A 104 77.67 7.48 22.44
CA GLY A 104 77.85 8.93 22.39
C GLY A 104 78.65 9.48 23.57
N VAL A 105 78.37 9.00 24.80
CA VAL A 105 79.13 9.36 26.00
C VAL A 105 80.58 8.88 25.89
N LEU A 106 80.82 7.65 25.44
CA LEU A 106 82.17 7.12 25.25
C LEU A 106 82.97 7.92 24.21
N ALA A 107 82.33 8.32 23.10
CA ALA A 107 82.94 9.18 22.10
C ALA A 107 83.27 10.58 22.66
N ALA A 108 82.42 11.13 23.52
CA ALA A 108 82.66 12.41 24.17
C ALA A 108 83.86 12.36 25.13
N PHE A 109 83.99 11.28 25.91
CA PHE A 109 85.16 11.04 26.77
C PHE A 109 86.44 10.87 25.95
N ALA A 110 86.39 10.11 24.86
CA ALA A 110 87.55 9.92 23.98
C ALA A 110 87.99 11.25 23.32
N GLY A 111 87.04 12.08 22.89
CA GLY A 111 87.33 13.42 22.35
C GLY A 111 87.94 14.37 23.39
N ALA A 112 87.43 14.37 24.62
CA ALA A 112 88.00 15.15 25.71
C ALA A 112 89.44 14.72 26.06
N LEU A 113 89.71 13.42 26.03
CA LEU A 113 91.06 12.88 26.26
C LEU A 113 92.02 13.27 25.13
N SER A 114 91.55 13.23 23.88
CA SER A 114 92.26 13.74 22.70
C SER A 114 92.65 15.22 22.89
N LEU A 115 91.71 16.07 23.32
CA LEU A 115 91.97 17.49 23.60
C LEU A 115 93.03 17.74 24.68
N LEU A 116 93.07 16.91 25.73
CA LEU A 116 94.04 17.02 26.82
C LEU A 116 95.46 16.61 26.39
N TRP A 117 95.58 15.54 25.61
CA TRP A 117 96.86 14.89 25.32
C TRP A 117 97.49 15.30 23.99
N LEU A 118 96.70 15.64 22.98
CA LEU A 118 97.17 15.87 21.60
C LEU A 118 97.19 17.35 21.20
N SER A 119 96.65 18.25 22.02
CA SER A 119 96.74 19.69 21.77
C SER A 119 98.15 20.21 22.09
N ASP A 120 98.63 21.24 21.40
CA ASP A 120 99.92 21.90 21.68
C ASP A 120 99.78 23.12 22.62
N SER A 121 98.56 23.47 23.05
CA SER A 121 98.27 24.63 23.92
C SER A 121 98.85 24.51 25.34
N PRO A 122 98.95 25.60 26.13
CA PRO A 122 99.27 25.53 27.55
C PRO A 122 98.25 24.67 28.33
N LEU A 123 98.69 24.01 29.40
CA LEU A 123 97.86 23.07 30.19
C LEU A 123 96.51 23.69 30.62
N GLY A 124 96.51 24.97 31.05
CA GLY A 124 95.30 25.67 31.46
C GLY A 124 94.24 25.78 30.35
N GLU A 125 94.67 26.04 29.11
CA GLU A 125 93.77 26.13 27.95
C GLU A 125 93.22 24.75 27.54
N ARG A 126 94.05 23.70 27.64
CA ARG A 126 93.60 22.32 27.33
C ARG A 126 92.49 21.84 28.27
N VAL A 127 92.64 22.13 29.56
CA VAL A 127 91.63 21.76 30.57
C VAL A 127 90.31 22.49 30.33
N VAL A 128 90.37 23.79 30.00
CA VAL A 128 89.17 24.58 29.67
C VAL A 128 88.49 24.04 28.41
N ALA A 129 89.25 23.75 27.35
CA ALA A 129 88.71 23.23 26.10
C ALA A 129 88.06 21.84 26.26
N ALA A 130 88.71 20.91 26.99
CA ALA A 130 88.16 19.59 27.25
C ALA A 130 86.89 19.65 28.14
N THR A 131 86.87 20.55 29.12
CA THR A 131 85.69 20.75 29.98
C THR A 131 84.51 21.30 29.18
N LEU A 132 84.76 22.31 28.33
CA LEU A 132 83.74 22.88 27.46
C LEU A 132 83.22 21.83 26.46
N PHE A 133 84.09 20.98 25.93
CA PHE A 133 83.73 19.88 25.03
C PHE A 133 82.81 18.85 25.69
N ILE A 134 83.11 18.43 26.92
CA ILE A 134 82.25 17.51 27.68
C ILE A 134 80.89 18.13 27.94
N VAL A 135 80.85 19.41 28.37
CA VAL A 135 79.58 20.11 28.67
C VAL A 135 78.72 20.23 27.42
N ILE A 136 79.29 20.68 26.30
CA ILE A 136 78.56 20.81 25.04
C ILE A 136 78.10 19.43 24.54
N SER A 137 78.95 18.40 24.63
CA SER A 137 78.59 17.02 24.25
C SER A 137 77.47 16.45 25.11
N ALA A 138 77.47 16.70 26.42
CA ALA A 138 76.41 16.29 27.33
C ALA A 138 75.08 16.99 26.98
N CYS A 139 75.11 18.30 26.68
CA CYS A 139 73.92 19.03 26.21
C CYS A 139 73.36 18.47 24.90
N VAL A 140 74.23 18.14 23.93
CA VAL A 140 73.84 17.56 22.65
C VAL A 140 73.17 16.19 22.83
N LEU A 141 73.78 15.30 23.63
CA LEU A 141 73.22 13.98 23.91
C LEU A 141 71.91 14.05 24.70
N ALA A 142 71.79 15.00 25.63
CA ALA A 142 70.54 15.24 26.37
C ALA A 142 69.41 15.73 25.46
N LEU A 143 69.70 16.65 24.53
CA LEU A 143 68.73 17.15 23.56
C LEU A 143 68.25 16.03 22.62
N GLU A 144 69.17 15.17 22.18
CA GLU A 144 68.85 14.00 21.34
C GLU A 144 67.97 12.97 22.08
N ALA A 145 68.28 12.70 23.35
CA ALA A 145 67.48 11.82 24.20
C ALA A 145 66.06 12.39 24.44
N ALA A 146 65.95 13.69 24.71
CA ALA A 146 64.66 14.36 24.88
C ALA A 146 63.83 14.33 23.60
N TYR A 147 64.44 14.56 22.44
CA TYR A 147 63.78 14.47 21.13
C TYR A 147 63.23 13.07 20.85
N ARG A 148 64.02 12.02 21.13
CA ARG A 148 63.57 10.62 21.00
C ARG A 148 62.36 10.32 21.90
N HIS A 149 62.39 10.78 23.15
CA HIS A 149 61.29 10.54 24.08
C HIS A 149 60.00 11.24 23.65
N LEU A 150 60.11 12.49 23.15
CA LEU A 150 58.97 13.24 22.61
C LEU A 150 58.36 12.55 21.38
N ARG A 151 59.19 12.03 20.47
CA ARG A 151 58.72 11.33 19.27
C ARG A 151 57.95 10.04 19.60
N LEU A 152 58.49 9.22 20.50
CA LEU A 152 57.79 7.99 20.94
C LEU A 152 56.46 8.30 21.63
N ARG A 153 56.39 9.37 22.43
CA ARG A 153 55.12 9.84 23.02
C ARG A 153 54.14 10.30 21.94
N SER A 154 54.60 11.08 20.97
CA SER A 154 53.75 11.56 19.86
C SER A 154 53.13 10.39 19.10
N ASP A 155 53.93 9.40 18.71
CA ASP A 155 53.45 8.23 17.96
C ASP A 155 52.46 7.39 18.79
N ALA A 156 52.72 7.23 20.09
CA ALA A 156 51.80 6.55 21.00
C ALA A 156 50.47 7.31 21.15
N THR A 157 50.51 8.63 21.33
CA THR A 157 49.29 9.46 21.45
C THR A 157 48.45 9.46 20.19
N VAL A 158 49.07 9.48 19.00
CA VAL A 158 48.36 9.41 17.72
C VAL A 158 47.68 8.05 17.57
N SER A 159 48.37 6.96 17.93
CA SER A 159 47.78 5.61 17.88
C SER A 159 46.61 5.46 18.85
N GLU A 160 46.71 6.03 20.06
CA GLU A 160 45.63 6.02 21.04
C GLU A 160 44.42 6.85 20.58
N GLN A 161 44.66 8.04 20.01
CA GLN A 161 43.61 8.88 19.45
C GLN A 161 42.86 8.21 18.29
N ILE A 162 43.57 7.56 17.36
CA ILE A 162 42.94 6.82 16.26
C ILE A 162 42.08 5.67 16.81
N GLY A 163 42.58 4.93 17.80
CA GLY A 163 41.82 3.88 18.48
C GLY A 163 40.55 4.41 19.18
N ALA A 164 40.66 5.53 19.88
CA ALA A 164 39.54 6.18 20.55
C ALA A 164 38.46 6.67 19.56
N ILE A 165 38.86 7.30 18.46
CA ILE A 165 37.95 7.73 17.38
C ILE A 165 37.24 6.52 16.77
N ALA A 166 37.97 5.44 16.49
CA ALA A 166 37.40 4.22 15.92
C ALA A 166 36.39 3.53 16.86
N LEU A 167 36.55 3.66 18.18
CA LEU A 167 35.60 3.16 19.19
C LEU A 167 34.36 4.05 19.36
N ALA A 168 34.57 5.38 19.35
CA ALA A 168 33.50 6.36 19.51
C ALA A 168 32.58 6.46 18.28
N THR A 169 33.09 6.16 17.08
CA THR A 169 32.31 6.21 15.83
C THR A 169 31.16 5.19 15.87
N PRO A 170 29.89 5.55 15.56
CA PRO A 170 28.71 4.68 15.69
C PRO A 170 28.58 3.60 14.58
N GLY A 171 29.71 3.01 14.18
CA GLY A 171 29.79 1.94 13.19
C GLY A 171 31.20 1.35 13.13
N VAL A 172 31.46 0.51 12.15
CA VAL A 172 32.75 -0.16 11.97
C VAL A 172 33.64 0.67 11.07
N VAL A 173 34.82 1.04 11.56
CA VAL A 173 35.85 1.67 10.75
C VAL A 173 36.81 0.57 10.31
N GLY A 174 37.10 0.50 9.01
CA GLY A 174 37.94 -0.54 8.45
C GLY A 174 38.85 -0.01 7.35
N THR A 175 39.98 -0.69 7.16
CA THR A 175 40.84 -0.49 6.00
C THR A 175 40.88 -1.79 5.22
N PHE A 176 40.47 -1.75 3.94
CA PHE A 176 40.38 -2.93 3.09
C PHE A 176 41.00 -2.70 1.72
N PHE A 177 41.35 -3.77 1.03
CA PHE A 177 42.02 -3.77 -0.27
C PHE A 177 41.59 -4.99 -1.08
N LEU A 178 41.92 -5.03 -2.37
CA LEU A 178 41.68 -6.21 -3.20
C LEU A 178 42.92 -7.12 -3.18
N ASP A 179 42.74 -8.40 -2.82
CA ASP A 179 43.76 -9.45 -2.87
C ASP A 179 44.09 -9.84 -4.33
N GLU A 180 45.12 -10.67 -4.53
CA GLU A 180 45.53 -11.17 -5.86
C GLU A 180 44.41 -11.93 -6.59
N LYS A 181 43.45 -12.47 -5.85
CA LYS A 181 42.26 -13.17 -6.36
C LYS A 181 41.07 -12.24 -6.55
N ARG A 182 41.29 -10.91 -6.51
CA ARG A 182 40.25 -9.89 -6.67
C ARG A 182 39.15 -9.93 -5.61
N ARG A 183 39.44 -10.48 -4.44
CA ARG A 183 38.53 -10.50 -3.28
C ARG A 183 38.95 -9.41 -2.32
N VAL A 184 37.97 -8.84 -1.64
CA VAL A 184 38.25 -7.83 -0.62
C VAL A 184 38.86 -8.50 0.61
N ALA A 185 39.95 -7.94 1.11
CA ALA A 185 40.65 -8.34 2.32
C ALA A 185 40.81 -7.13 3.25
N TYR A 186 40.81 -7.38 4.57
CA TYR A 186 40.87 -6.31 5.56
C TYR A 186 42.27 -6.24 6.19
N ARG A 187 42.87 -5.05 6.15
CA ARG A 187 44.12 -4.73 6.86
C ARG A 187 43.86 -4.32 8.30
N TYR A 188 42.73 -3.68 8.55
CA TYR A 188 42.31 -3.25 9.87
C TYR A 188 40.79 -3.23 9.94
N VAL A 189 40.24 -3.64 11.08
CA VAL A 189 38.82 -3.53 11.42
C VAL A 189 38.72 -3.07 12.87
N SER A 190 37.89 -2.06 13.14
CA SER A 190 37.73 -1.55 14.50
C SER A 190 37.04 -2.59 15.41
N PRO A 191 37.29 -2.55 16.74
CA PRO A 191 36.67 -3.49 17.69
C PRO A 191 35.13 -3.53 17.65
N LYS A 192 34.51 -2.46 17.11
CA LYS A 192 33.07 -2.33 16.97
C LYS A 192 32.44 -3.32 15.98
N ALA A 193 33.25 -3.99 15.15
CA ALA A 193 32.78 -5.08 14.29
C ALA A 193 32.06 -6.19 15.05
N LYS A 194 32.44 -6.46 16.31
CA LYS A 194 31.74 -7.47 17.13
C LYS A 194 30.30 -7.07 17.43
N ALA A 195 30.03 -5.79 17.68
CA ALA A 195 28.68 -5.30 17.99
C ALA A 195 27.82 -5.07 16.74
N VAL A 196 28.45 -4.71 15.61
CA VAL A 196 27.74 -4.33 14.38
C VAL A 196 27.61 -5.50 13.40
N PHE A 197 28.67 -6.29 13.21
CA PHE A 197 28.66 -7.46 12.33
C PHE A 197 28.49 -8.79 13.08
N GLY A 198 28.65 -8.81 14.41
CA GLY A 198 28.62 -10.06 15.20
C GLY A 198 29.86 -10.93 15.02
N LEU A 199 30.95 -10.36 14.46
CA LEU A 199 32.17 -11.07 14.10
C LEU A 199 33.38 -10.45 14.80
N ASP A 200 34.35 -11.29 15.16
CA ASP A 200 35.59 -10.80 15.75
C ASP A 200 36.43 -10.06 14.70
N PRO A 201 36.96 -8.85 15.00
CA PRO A 201 37.80 -8.10 14.07
C PRO A 201 39.04 -8.89 13.61
N GLY A 202 39.61 -9.73 14.48
CA GLY A 202 40.77 -10.57 14.15
C GLY A 202 40.44 -11.61 13.09
N ASP A 203 39.26 -12.24 13.20
CA ASP A 203 38.78 -13.23 12.25
C ASP A 203 38.52 -12.62 10.87
N ILE A 204 37.95 -11.40 10.83
CA ILE A 204 37.72 -10.67 9.57
C ILE A 204 39.05 -10.30 8.88
N CYS A 205 40.05 -9.88 9.66
CA CYS A 205 41.38 -9.56 9.12
C CYS A 205 42.12 -10.81 8.63
N ALA A 206 41.92 -11.95 9.30
CA ALA A 206 42.55 -13.21 8.93
C ALA A 206 41.90 -13.86 7.69
N ASP A 207 40.57 -13.91 7.63
CA ASP A 207 39.81 -14.41 6.49
C ASP A 207 38.48 -13.65 6.32
N ALA A 208 38.48 -12.70 5.38
CA ALA A 208 37.29 -11.95 5.02
C ALA A 208 36.17 -12.83 4.42
N GLY A 209 36.45 -14.08 4.04
CA GLY A 209 35.47 -15.06 3.60
C GLY A 209 34.35 -15.32 4.61
N ALA A 210 34.65 -15.21 5.91
CA ALA A 210 33.63 -15.30 6.96
C ALA A 210 32.58 -14.18 6.86
N PHE A 211 32.99 -12.98 6.45
CA PHE A 211 32.08 -11.86 6.21
C PHE A 211 31.26 -12.07 4.93
N TYR A 212 31.91 -12.45 3.81
CA TYR A 212 31.22 -12.62 2.51
C TYR A 212 30.21 -13.76 2.49
N LYS A 213 30.42 -14.84 3.25
CA LYS A 213 29.45 -15.95 3.37
C LYS A 213 28.08 -15.53 3.90
N ARG A 214 27.96 -14.33 4.48
CA ARG A 214 26.74 -13.76 5.07
C ARG A 214 26.05 -12.74 4.16
N LEU A 215 26.58 -12.53 2.96
CA LEU A 215 26.02 -11.69 1.91
C LEU A 215 25.39 -12.57 0.83
N ASP A 216 24.38 -12.06 0.16
CA ASP A 216 23.76 -12.75 -0.97
C ASP A 216 24.74 -12.83 -2.17
N PRO A 217 24.88 -13.98 -2.85
CA PRO A 217 25.77 -14.11 -4.02
C PRO A 217 25.52 -13.10 -5.15
N SER A 218 24.28 -12.68 -5.37
CA SER A 218 23.94 -11.67 -6.38
C SER A 218 24.33 -10.25 -5.95
N GLU A 219 24.21 -9.95 -4.65
CA GLU A 219 24.68 -8.68 -4.07
C GLU A 219 26.20 -8.60 -4.07
N LEU A 220 26.90 -9.71 -3.81
CA LEU A 220 28.37 -9.78 -3.85
C LEU A 220 28.94 -9.37 -5.20
N GLU A 221 28.33 -9.83 -6.29
CA GLU A 221 28.76 -9.47 -7.64
C GLU A 221 28.58 -7.96 -7.90
N THR A 222 27.44 -7.40 -7.47
CA THR A 222 27.15 -5.97 -7.57
C THR A 222 28.13 -5.13 -6.75
N ILE A 223 28.44 -5.57 -5.54
CA ILE A 223 29.44 -4.95 -4.65
C ILE A 223 30.81 -4.95 -5.31
N ASN A 224 31.27 -6.10 -5.81
CA ASN A 224 32.58 -6.22 -6.49
C ASN A 224 32.67 -5.28 -7.69
N GLN A 225 31.64 -5.23 -8.55
CA GLN A 225 31.61 -4.33 -9.70
C GLN A 225 31.69 -2.85 -9.28
N SER A 226 30.95 -2.46 -8.24
CA SER A 226 30.98 -1.09 -7.72
C SER A 226 32.35 -0.72 -7.12
N LEU A 227 33.01 -1.66 -6.46
CA LEU A 227 34.38 -1.50 -5.94
C LEU A 227 35.40 -1.34 -7.06
N PHE A 228 35.30 -2.11 -8.14
CA PHE A 228 36.17 -1.94 -9.31
C PHE A 228 36.03 -0.57 -9.96
N ARG A 229 34.80 -0.04 -10.05
CA ARG A 229 34.55 1.32 -10.54
C ARG A 229 35.21 2.36 -9.64
N SER A 230 35.02 2.25 -8.32
CA SER A 230 35.69 3.11 -7.34
C SER A 230 37.22 3.04 -7.44
N ALA A 231 37.79 1.85 -7.63
CA ALA A 231 39.24 1.67 -7.78
C ALA A 231 39.77 2.37 -9.05
N ARG A 232 39.06 2.21 -10.16
CA ARG A 232 39.44 2.80 -11.45
C ARG A 232 39.36 4.33 -11.42
N ASP A 233 38.26 4.85 -10.88
CA ASP A 233 37.92 6.27 -10.95
C ASP A 233 38.43 7.06 -9.73
N LEU A 234 38.98 6.35 -8.72
CA LEU A 234 39.38 6.88 -7.41
C LEU A 234 38.25 7.69 -6.72
N SER A 235 37.01 7.27 -6.93
CA SER A 235 35.81 7.89 -6.35
C SER A 235 35.41 7.23 -5.04
N LEU A 236 34.76 7.98 -4.16
CA LEU A 236 34.14 7.42 -2.95
C LEU A 236 33.25 6.23 -3.32
N TRP A 237 33.51 5.07 -2.71
CA TRP A 237 32.65 3.90 -2.81
C TRP A 237 31.54 4.00 -1.77
N VAL A 238 30.30 3.75 -2.17
CA VAL A 238 29.13 3.69 -1.28
C VAL A 238 28.25 2.53 -1.74
N CYS A 239 27.79 1.70 -0.80
CA CYS A 239 26.85 0.64 -1.08
C CYS A 239 25.91 0.38 0.12
N GLN A 240 24.73 -0.14 -0.17
CA GLN A 240 23.82 -0.70 0.81
C GLN A 240 23.56 -2.16 0.45
N PHE A 241 23.53 -3.05 1.44
CA PHE A 241 23.37 -4.48 1.22
C PHE A 241 22.71 -5.16 2.41
N SER A 242 22.10 -6.32 2.17
CA SER A 242 21.59 -7.18 3.24
C SER A 242 22.72 -8.04 3.82
N PHE A 243 22.75 -8.18 5.13
CA PHE A 243 23.77 -8.95 5.84
C PHE A 243 23.12 -9.90 6.85
N ALA A 244 23.47 -11.18 6.79
CA ALA A 244 23.01 -12.17 7.76
C ALA A 244 23.85 -12.11 9.05
N HIS A 245 23.42 -11.28 10.00
CA HIS A 245 24.05 -11.16 11.31
C HIS A 245 23.85 -12.44 12.14
N PRO A 246 24.90 -12.97 12.81
CA PRO A 246 24.81 -14.23 13.57
C PRO A 246 23.71 -14.25 14.65
N GLU A 247 23.57 -13.15 15.40
CA GLU A 247 22.58 -13.05 16.48
C GLU A 247 21.25 -12.37 16.07
N LYS A 248 21.30 -11.32 15.22
CA LYS A 248 20.14 -10.49 14.87
C LYS A 248 19.38 -10.98 13.62
N GLY A 249 19.90 -11.96 12.89
CA GLY A 249 19.34 -12.36 11.60
C GLY A 249 19.65 -11.35 10.49
N ALA A 250 18.74 -11.18 9.53
CA ALA A 250 18.95 -10.27 8.41
C ALA A 250 18.91 -8.79 8.85
N VAL A 251 20.02 -8.07 8.62
CA VAL A 251 20.16 -6.64 8.89
C VAL A 251 20.54 -5.89 7.61
N TRP A 252 20.22 -4.60 7.54
CA TRP A 252 20.64 -3.73 6.44
C TRP A 252 21.90 -2.97 6.82
N MET A 253 22.92 -3.04 5.97
CA MET A 253 24.18 -2.36 6.16
C MET A 253 24.38 -1.29 5.10
N GLU A 254 24.97 -0.15 5.49
CA GLU A 254 25.52 0.84 4.59
C GLU A 254 27.03 0.89 4.79
N ALA A 255 27.79 0.70 3.71
CA ALA A 255 29.24 0.80 3.75
C ALA A 255 29.73 1.83 2.74
N GLN A 256 30.70 2.62 3.18
CA GLN A 256 31.38 3.59 2.34
C GLN A 256 32.90 3.49 2.51
N GLY A 257 33.66 3.78 1.47
CA GLY A 257 35.11 3.67 1.47
C GLY A 257 35.77 4.67 0.54
N ALA A 258 36.71 5.46 1.06
CA ALA A 258 37.51 6.37 0.27
C ALA A 258 38.74 5.63 -0.29
N PRO A 259 38.90 5.50 -1.62
CA PRO A 259 40.05 4.84 -2.21
C PRO A 259 41.29 5.74 -2.13
N VAL A 260 42.41 5.16 -1.75
CA VAL A 260 43.73 5.79 -1.71
C VAL A 260 44.70 4.89 -2.47
N ARG A 261 45.45 5.49 -3.39
CA ARG A 261 46.52 4.79 -4.10
C ARG A 261 47.81 4.83 -3.27
N GLU A 262 48.33 3.67 -2.90
CA GLU A 262 49.58 3.54 -2.16
C GLU A 262 50.80 3.65 -3.10
N LYS A 263 52.00 3.79 -2.52
CA LYS A 263 53.26 3.98 -3.27
C LYS A 263 53.65 2.77 -4.14
N ASP A 264 53.16 1.59 -3.80
CA ASP A 264 53.33 0.35 -4.56
C ASP A 264 52.31 0.22 -5.72
N GLY A 265 51.41 1.19 -5.87
CA GLY A 265 50.37 1.21 -6.90
C GLY A 265 49.08 0.51 -6.50
N SER A 266 49.03 -0.17 -5.35
CA SER A 266 47.83 -0.81 -4.82
C SER A 266 46.78 0.23 -4.40
N ILE A 267 45.52 -0.19 -4.37
CA ILE A 267 44.40 0.66 -3.93
C ILE A 267 43.87 0.11 -2.62
N VAL A 268 43.82 0.99 -1.63
CA VAL A 268 43.33 0.72 -0.29
C VAL A 268 42.17 1.64 -0.01
N TRP A 269 41.09 1.11 0.54
CA TRP A 269 39.93 1.88 0.96
C TRP A 269 39.96 2.05 2.47
N HIS A 270 39.85 3.29 2.92
CA HIS A 270 39.53 3.60 4.31
C HIS A 270 38.03 3.84 4.40
N GLY A 271 37.33 2.96 5.11
CA GLY A 271 35.88 2.88 5.05
C GLY A 271 35.20 2.82 6.41
N TYR A 272 33.91 3.08 6.35
CA TYR A 272 32.98 3.08 7.46
C TYR A 272 31.76 2.26 7.07
N ALA A 273 31.29 1.39 7.96
CA ALA A 273 30.07 0.63 7.79
C ALA A 273 29.14 0.79 9.00
N SER A 274 27.85 0.98 8.75
CA SER A 274 26.83 1.11 9.81
C SER A 274 25.60 0.27 9.53
N ASP A 275 24.98 -0.17 10.62
CA ASP A 275 23.67 -0.81 10.62
C ASP A 275 22.60 0.27 10.39
N ILE A 276 21.88 0.17 9.26
CA ILE A 276 20.80 1.08 8.86
C ILE A 276 19.43 0.40 8.94
N THR A 277 19.33 -0.76 9.62
CA THR A 277 18.10 -1.56 9.69
C THR A 277 16.91 -0.75 10.20
N SER A 278 17.08 0.00 11.31
CA SER A 278 16.00 0.83 11.86
C SER A 278 15.55 1.94 10.91
N ARG A 279 16.48 2.52 10.14
CA ARG A 279 16.14 3.53 9.12
C ARG A 279 15.38 2.87 7.97
N LYS A 280 15.86 1.74 7.46
CA LYS A 280 15.25 1.02 6.34
C LYS A 280 13.87 0.46 6.69
N SER A 281 13.68 -0.07 7.90
CA SER A 281 12.37 -0.55 8.35
C SER A 281 11.36 0.59 8.50
N ALA A 282 11.78 1.76 9.00
CA ALA A 282 10.92 2.94 9.06
C ALA A 282 10.56 3.46 7.66
N GLU A 283 11.53 3.53 6.73
CA GLU A 283 11.28 3.90 5.33
C GLU A 283 10.26 2.96 4.67
N LEU A 284 10.47 1.64 4.81
CA LEU A 284 9.59 0.62 4.24
C LEU A 284 8.20 0.64 4.88
N SER A 285 8.11 0.77 6.20
CA SER A 285 6.83 0.84 6.91
C SER A 285 6.04 2.10 6.56
N LEU A 286 6.72 3.24 6.39
CA LEU A 286 6.08 4.46 5.92
C LEU A 286 5.57 4.32 4.49
N ALA A 287 6.39 3.75 3.59
CA ALA A 287 6.00 3.48 2.21
C ALA A 287 4.81 2.51 2.12
N GLU A 288 4.80 1.46 2.93
CA GLU A 288 3.70 0.50 2.99
C GLU A 288 2.43 1.15 3.54
N SER A 289 2.53 1.93 4.61
CA SER A 289 1.40 2.67 5.19
C SER A 289 0.81 3.66 4.18
N ALA A 290 1.66 4.43 3.49
CA ALA A 290 1.24 5.36 2.44
C ALA A 290 0.56 4.64 1.27
N ALA A 291 1.13 3.53 0.78
CA ALA A 291 0.54 2.73 -0.28
C ALA A 291 -0.81 2.13 0.14
N ARG A 292 -0.92 1.67 1.38
CA ARG A 292 -2.16 1.13 1.95
C ARG A 292 -3.26 2.20 2.03
N LEU A 293 -2.95 3.39 2.54
CA LEU A 293 -3.91 4.49 2.61
C LEU A 293 -4.38 4.92 1.22
N GLN A 294 -3.46 5.04 0.25
CA GLN A 294 -3.79 5.36 -1.13
C GLN A 294 -4.73 4.31 -1.74
N ALA A 295 -4.44 3.02 -1.55
CA ALA A 295 -5.28 1.93 -2.03
C ALA A 295 -6.69 1.95 -1.41
N THR A 296 -6.81 2.26 -0.11
CA THR A 296 -8.12 2.40 0.56
C THR A 296 -8.94 3.54 -0.05
N VAL A 297 -8.33 4.69 -0.29
CA VAL A 297 -9.00 5.86 -0.89
C VAL A 297 -9.39 5.60 -2.35
N ASP A 298 -8.56 4.88 -3.11
CA ASP A 298 -8.83 4.51 -4.51
C ASP A 298 -9.86 3.39 -4.67
N ALA A 299 -10.06 2.58 -3.62
CA ALA A 299 -11.10 1.55 -3.58
C ALA A 299 -12.48 2.10 -3.20
N ALA A 300 -12.57 3.34 -2.68
CA ALA A 300 -13.84 3.98 -2.39
C ALA A 300 -14.67 4.16 -3.67
N GLN A 301 -15.98 3.90 -3.58
CA GLN A 301 -16.91 4.09 -4.70
C GLN A 301 -17.30 5.57 -4.88
N ASP A 302 -17.31 6.32 -3.78
CA ASP A 302 -17.59 7.75 -3.80
C ASP A 302 -16.36 8.52 -4.29
N ALA A 303 -16.61 9.61 -5.01
CA ALA A 303 -15.55 10.52 -5.40
C ALA A 303 -15.06 11.29 -4.17
N VAL A 304 -13.76 11.18 -3.90
CA VAL A 304 -13.08 11.90 -2.82
C VAL A 304 -12.19 12.94 -3.44
N LEU A 305 -12.47 14.21 -3.14
CA LEU A 305 -11.71 15.36 -3.62
C LEU A 305 -11.14 16.12 -2.43
N THR A 306 -9.87 16.52 -2.50
CA THR A 306 -9.30 17.47 -1.53
C THR A 306 -9.14 18.83 -2.14
N MET A 307 -9.41 19.88 -1.37
CA MET A 307 -9.33 21.27 -1.83
C MET A 307 -8.88 22.23 -0.74
N GLU A 308 -8.33 23.36 -1.18
CA GLU A 308 -8.04 24.50 -0.32
C GLU A 308 -9.32 25.22 0.12
N GLU A 309 -9.25 26.11 1.12
CA GLU A 309 -10.40 26.92 1.57
C GLU A 309 -11.04 27.73 0.43
N SER A 310 -10.26 28.11 -0.59
CA SER A 310 -10.72 28.81 -1.80
C SER A 310 -11.51 27.94 -2.79
N GLY A 311 -11.65 26.63 -2.54
CA GLY A 311 -12.28 25.67 -3.45
C GLY A 311 -11.37 25.18 -4.57
N ARG A 312 -10.07 25.54 -4.57
CA ARG A 312 -9.09 25.01 -5.54
C ARG A 312 -8.76 23.56 -5.21
N LEU A 313 -8.99 22.67 -6.18
CA LEU A 313 -8.81 21.23 -6.03
C LEU A 313 -7.32 20.88 -6.02
N GLN A 314 -6.93 19.90 -5.20
CA GLN A 314 -5.55 19.43 -5.08
C GLN A 314 -5.42 17.97 -5.50
N THR A 315 -6.29 17.09 -4.97
CA THR A 315 -6.24 15.66 -5.29
C THR A 315 -7.63 15.10 -5.51
N VAL A 316 -7.67 13.98 -6.21
CA VAL A 316 -8.87 13.21 -6.53
C VAL A 316 -8.55 11.74 -6.48
N ASN A 317 -9.44 10.93 -5.91
CA ASN A 317 -9.31 9.48 -5.98
C ASN A 317 -9.74 8.91 -7.34
N ARG A 318 -9.50 7.62 -7.56
CA ARG A 318 -9.91 6.93 -8.79
C ARG A 318 -11.40 7.11 -9.14
N ALA A 319 -12.29 7.03 -8.15
CA ALA A 319 -13.73 7.18 -8.39
C ALA A 319 -14.09 8.57 -8.92
N GLY A 320 -13.49 9.64 -8.39
CA GLY A 320 -13.72 11.00 -8.90
C GLY A 320 -13.26 11.20 -10.34
N VAL A 321 -12.14 10.58 -10.73
CA VAL A 321 -11.66 10.60 -12.13
C VAL A 321 -12.68 9.96 -13.07
N ILE A 322 -13.21 8.79 -12.68
CA ILE A 322 -14.21 8.06 -13.48
C ILE A 322 -15.53 8.84 -13.51
N MET A 323 -15.98 9.35 -12.36
CA MET A 323 -17.24 10.06 -12.20
C MET A 323 -17.26 11.35 -13.03
N PHE A 324 -16.26 12.21 -12.90
CA PHE A 324 -16.25 13.50 -13.62
C PHE A 324 -15.64 13.41 -15.02
N GLY A 325 -14.83 12.38 -15.31
CA GLY A 325 -14.18 12.16 -16.60
C GLY A 325 -12.97 13.06 -16.87
N TYR A 326 -12.46 13.75 -15.84
CA TYR A 326 -11.24 14.56 -15.92
C TYR A 326 -10.06 13.81 -15.34
N GLY A 327 -8.88 13.95 -15.94
CA GLY A 327 -7.65 13.37 -15.40
C GLY A 327 -7.21 14.07 -14.10
N PRO A 328 -6.43 13.42 -13.24
CA PRO A 328 -5.98 13.99 -11.96
C PRO A 328 -5.28 15.36 -12.10
N GLY A 329 -4.45 15.53 -13.14
CA GLY A 329 -3.76 16.80 -13.42
C GLY A 329 -4.67 17.91 -13.93
N GLU A 330 -5.76 17.56 -14.61
CA GLU A 330 -6.78 18.54 -15.04
C GLU A 330 -7.58 19.01 -13.82
N ILE A 331 -8.02 18.06 -12.98
CA ILE A 331 -8.78 18.35 -11.76
C ILE A 331 -7.99 19.26 -10.82
N ALA A 332 -6.69 19.02 -10.62
CA ALA A 332 -5.84 19.87 -9.76
C ALA A 332 -5.71 21.32 -10.25
N ALA A 333 -6.05 21.61 -11.51
CA ALA A 333 -6.06 22.96 -12.07
C ALA A 333 -7.45 23.63 -11.99
N MET A 334 -8.48 22.90 -11.54
CA MET A 334 -9.87 23.35 -11.50
C MET A 334 -10.29 23.84 -10.11
N ASN A 335 -11.34 24.64 -10.08
CA ASN A 335 -12.08 24.96 -8.87
C ASN A 335 -13.28 24.01 -8.76
N VAL A 336 -13.68 23.67 -7.53
CA VAL A 336 -14.82 22.80 -7.24
C VAL A 336 -16.12 23.25 -7.93
N GLY A 337 -16.36 24.56 -8.06
CA GLY A 337 -17.54 25.10 -8.76
C GLY A 337 -17.63 24.74 -10.25
N ALA A 338 -16.53 24.32 -10.88
CA ALA A 338 -16.57 23.82 -12.27
C ALA A 338 -17.10 22.38 -12.38
N LEU A 339 -17.07 21.63 -11.27
CA LEU A 339 -17.52 20.23 -11.21
C LEU A 339 -18.92 20.09 -10.64
N ILE A 340 -19.36 21.01 -9.79
CA ILE A 340 -20.63 20.91 -9.06
C ILE A 340 -21.35 22.25 -8.96
N SER A 341 -22.68 22.22 -8.96
CA SER A 341 -23.56 23.36 -8.68
C SER A 341 -24.58 22.98 -7.60
N LEU A 342 -24.80 23.88 -6.63
CA LEU A 342 -25.72 23.69 -5.49
C LEU A 342 -27.19 23.99 -5.86
N ASP A 343 -27.42 24.93 -6.78
CA ASP A 343 -28.78 25.42 -7.11
C ASP A 343 -29.21 25.09 -8.55
N GLY A 344 -28.38 24.39 -9.33
CA GLY A 344 -28.62 24.16 -10.76
C GLY A 344 -28.45 25.41 -11.64
N GLU A 345 -28.14 26.57 -11.04
CA GLU A 345 -27.69 27.78 -11.72
C GLU A 345 -26.15 27.83 -11.73
N ASP A 346 -25.57 28.18 -12.88
CA ASP A 346 -24.13 28.09 -13.16
C ASP A 346 -23.30 29.27 -12.61
N GLU A 347 -23.94 30.28 -12.00
CA GLU A 347 -23.33 31.60 -11.79
C GLU A 347 -23.19 32.09 -10.33
N LYS A 348 -23.55 31.30 -9.32
CA LYS A 348 -23.26 31.70 -7.92
C LYS A 348 -21.86 31.29 -7.49
N GLU A 349 -21.21 32.23 -6.82
CA GLU A 349 -19.98 32.02 -6.05
C GLU A 349 -20.19 30.82 -5.11
N TRP A 350 -19.34 29.79 -5.24
CA TRP A 350 -19.48 28.54 -4.49
C TRP A 350 -19.48 28.83 -3.00
N THR A 351 -20.62 28.59 -2.35
CA THR A 351 -20.73 28.70 -0.89
C THR A 351 -20.67 27.28 -0.33
N PRO A 352 -19.61 26.91 0.41
CA PRO A 352 -19.49 25.58 0.98
C PRO A 352 -20.63 25.32 1.99
N PRO A 353 -21.28 24.15 1.95
CA PRO A 353 -22.19 23.73 3.02
C PRO A 353 -21.45 23.53 4.36
N GLU A 354 -22.22 23.45 5.46
CA GLU A 354 -21.63 23.20 6.78
C GLU A 354 -20.95 21.82 6.81
N ALA A 355 -19.86 21.70 7.57
CA ALA A 355 -19.11 20.46 7.65
C ALA A 355 -19.99 19.33 8.23
N GLY A 356 -20.05 18.20 7.52
CA GLY A 356 -20.88 17.03 7.85
C GLY A 356 -22.32 17.11 7.38
N GLU A 357 -22.78 18.25 6.85
CA GLU A 357 -24.08 18.36 6.19
C GLU A 357 -24.08 17.59 4.87
N ARG A 358 -25.19 16.90 4.59
CA ARG A 358 -25.42 16.23 3.30
C ARG A 358 -26.31 17.13 2.45
N VAL A 359 -25.80 17.53 1.30
CA VAL A 359 -26.49 18.44 0.39
C VAL A 359 -26.59 17.80 -0.99
N GLU A 360 -27.78 17.78 -1.56
CA GLU A 360 -27.96 17.40 -2.96
C GLU A 360 -27.44 18.50 -3.88
N ILE A 361 -26.70 18.08 -4.90
CA ILE A 361 -26.04 18.96 -5.87
C ILE A 361 -26.20 18.40 -7.27
N MET A 362 -25.91 19.22 -8.27
CA MET A 362 -25.76 18.79 -9.66
C MET A 362 -24.28 18.73 -10.03
N GLY A 363 -23.78 17.51 -10.25
CA GLY A 363 -22.44 17.29 -10.78
C GLY A 363 -22.40 17.46 -12.30
N ARG A 364 -21.26 17.91 -12.85
CA ARG A 364 -21.04 18.12 -14.28
C ARG A 364 -19.82 17.31 -14.76
N ARG A 365 -20.05 16.42 -15.73
CA ARG A 365 -18.98 15.63 -16.36
C ARG A 365 -18.24 16.47 -17.40
N LYS A 366 -17.03 16.03 -17.81
CA LYS A 366 -16.22 16.66 -18.87
C LYS A 366 -16.96 16.84 -20.21
N GLY A 367 -17.91 15.98 -20.52
CA GLY A 367 -18.76 16.08 -21.71
C GLY A 367 -19.93 17.07 -21.59
N GLY A 368 -20.07 17.79 -20.48
CA GLY A 368 -21.18 18.72 -20.21
C GLY A 368 -22.44 18.07 -19.67
N ALA A 369 -22.50 16.73 -19.57
CA ALA A 369 -23.63 16.02 -18.97
C ALA A 369 -23.73 16.31 -17.47
N SER A 370 -24.91 16.74 -17.02
CA SER A 370 -25.23 16.95 -15.61
C SER A 370 -25.83 15.68 -14.99
N PHE A 371 -25.53 15.42 -13.72
CA PHE A 371 -26.06 14.29 -12.97
C PHE A 371 -26.37 14.70 -11.51
N PRO A 372 -27.42 14.13 -10.89
CA PRO A 372 -27.70 14.38 -9.48
C PRO A 372 -26.66 13.68 -8.60
N ALA A 373 -26.16 14.37 -7.59
CA ALA A 373 -25.19 13.83 -6.65
C ALA A 373 -25.45 14.32 -5.22
N GLU A 374 -25.00 13.56 -4.23
CA GLU A 374 -24.95 13.98 -2.82
C GLU A 374 -23.52 14.42 -2.49
N LEU A 375 -23.37 15.61 -1.92
CA LEU A 375 -22.11 16.16 -1.43
C LEU A 375 -22.08 16.16 0.10
N THR A 376 -20.98 15.69 0.67
CA THR A 376 -20.63 15.90 2.08
C THR A 376 -19.25 16.54 2.18
N LEU A 377 -19.12 17.64 2.95
CA LEU A 377 -17.84 18.27 3.22
C LEU A 377 -17.29 17.87 4.60
N GLY A 378 -16.05 17.39 4.62
CA GLY A 378 -15.25 17.23 5.83
C GLY A 378 -14.11 18.24 5.89
N GLU A 379 -13.55 18.44 7.08
CA GLU A 379 -12.38 19.28 7.31
C GLU A 379 -11.23 18.45 7.88
N ALA A 380 -10.02 18.70 7.38
CA ALA A 380 -8.79 18.05 7.82
C ALA A 380 -7.65 19.06 7.93
N ILE A 381 -6.67 18.78 8.78
CA ILE A 381 -5.44 19.60 8.89
C ILE A 381 -4.28 18.81 8.30
N PHE A 382 -3.59 19.37 7.31
CA PHE A 382 -2.38 18.78 6.74
C PHE A 382 -1.30 19.85 6.59
N GLY A 383 -0.11 19.60 7.16
CA GLY A 383 1.00 20.56 7.13
C GLY A 383 0.69 21.92 7.76
N GLY A 384 -0.24 21.97 8.73
CA GLY A 384 -0.67 23.22 9.39
C GLY A 384 -1.65 24.07 8.58
N LYS A 385 -2.18 23.56 7.47
CA LYS A 385 -3.22 24.21 6.67
C LYS A 385 -4.54 23.45 6.78
N ASN A 386 -5.65 24.19 6.83
CA ASN A 386 -6.98 23.62 6.70
C ASN A 386 -7.20 23.14 5.26
N LEU A 387 -7.65 21.90 5.13
CA LEU A 387 -8.04 21.25 3.90
C LEU A 387 -9.49 20.82 4.02
N ARG A 388 -10.25 21.07 2.95
CA ARG A 388 -11.59 20.54 2.81
C ARG A 388 -11.55 19.25 2.00
N VAL A 389 -12.30 18.27 2.45
CA VAL A 389 -12.44 16.97 1.79
C VAL A 389 -13.90 16.83 1.37
N ALA A 390 -14.16 16.79 0.08
CA ALA A 390 -15.49 16.55 -0.46
C ALA A 390 -15.66 15.07 -0.77
N PHE A 391 -16.72 14.49 -0.24
CA PHE A 391 -17.24 13.18 -0.60
C PHE A 391 -18.46 13.39 -1.50
N ILE A 392 -18.41 12.86 -2.71
CA ILE A 392 -19.48 13.03 -3.70
C ILE A 392 -19.96 11.66 -4.14
N LYS A 393 -21.25 11.41 -3.93
CA LYS A 393 -21.94 10.18 -4.32
C LYS A 393 -22.86 10.44 -5.50
N ASP A 394 -22.72 9.67 -6.57
CA ASP A 394 -23.61 9.76 -7.75
C ASP A 394 -24.97 9.13 -7.42
N LEU A 395 -26.05 9.89 -7.61
CA LEU A 395 -27.43 9.45 -7.33
C LEU A 395 -28.19 9.01 -8.60
N THR A 396 -27.53 8.97 -9.76
CA THR A 396 -28.18 8.68 -11.05
C THR A 396 -28.93 7.35 -11.03
N GLU A 397 -28.27 6.28 -10.61
CA GLU A 397 -28.85 4.93 -10.59
C GLU A 397 -30.04 4.84 -9.61
N GLN A 398 -29.87 5.40 -8.41
CA GLN A 398 -30.92 5.44 -7.41
C GLN A 398 -32.16 6.19 -7.92
N ARG A 399 -31.97 7.36 -8.56
CA ARG A 399 -33.08 8.12 -9.14
C ARG A 399 -33.74 7.41 -10.31
N MET A 400 -32.99 6.67 -11.13
CA MET A 400 -33.57 5.87 -12.21
C MET A 400 -34.48 4.77 -11.66
N ILE A 401 -34.06 4.08 -10.59
CA ILE A 401 -34.88 3.05 -9.92
C ILE A 401 -36.12 3.67 -9.28
N GLU A 402 -35.97 4.75 -8.53
CA GLU A 402 -37.09 5.47 -7.91
C GLU A 402 -38.09 5.99 -8.95
N HIS A 403 -37.61 6.54 -10.06
CA HIS A 403 -38.44 6.99 -11.16
C HIS A 403 -39.20 5.82 -11.81
N HIS A 404 -38.52 4.71 -12.09
CA HIS A 404 -39.13 3.54 -12.70
C HIS A 404 -40.21 2.92 -11.81
N LEU A 405 -39.94 2.78 -10.50
CA LEU A 405 -40.95 2.37 -9.52
C LEU A 405 -42.13 3.34 -9.51
N GLY A 406 -41.87 4.64 -9.49
CA GLY A 406 -42.91 5.67 -9.55
C GLY A 406 -43.78 5.58 -10.80
N GLU A 407 -43.20 5.28 -11.96
CA GLU A 407 -43.94 5.06 -13.21
C GLU A 407 -44.82 3.80 -13.17
N LEU A 408 -44.30 2.68 -12.65
CA LEU A 408 -45.08 1.45 -12.45
C LEU A 408 -46.30 1.71 -11.55
N TYR A 409 -46.10 2.40 -10.43
CA TYR A 409 -47.19 2.79 -9.54
C TYR A 409 -48.20 3.70 -10.24
N ARG A 410 -47.75 4.73 -10.98
CA ARG A 410 -48.65 5.63 -11.73
C ARG A 410 -49.43 4.91 -12.83
N SER A 411 -48.80 3.99 -13.56
CA SER A 411 -49.46 3.17 -14.59
C SER A 411 -50.59 2.34 -13.97
N ARG A 412 -50.30 1.66 -12.86
CA ARG A 412 -51.30 0.89 -12.10
C ARG A 412 -52.45 1.77 -11.61
N PHE A 413 -52.16 2.96 -11.07
CA PHE A 413 -53.20 3.90 -10.61
C PHE A 413 -54.02 4.49 -11.76
N LYS A 414 -53.44 4.75 -12.92
CA LYS A 414 -54.18 5.22 -14.11
C LYS A 414 -55.16 4.16 -14.62
N ALA A 415 -54.77 2.88 -14.63
CA ALA A 415 -55.66 1.78 -14.99
C ALA A 415 -56.88 1.70 -14.05
N ILE A 416 -56.67 1.85 -12.73
CA ILE A 416 -57.75 1.88 -11.73
C ILE A 416 -58.61 3.15 -11.86
N GLY A 417 -57.97 4.30 -12.07
CA GLY A 417 -58.64 5.61 -12.14
C GLY A 417 -59.54 5.78 -13.38
N GLY A 418 -59.16 5.21 -14.53
CA GLY A 418 -59.94 5.25 -15.77
C GLY A 418 -61.29 4.53 -15.68
N MET A 419 -61.46 3.64 -14.68
CA MET A 419 -62.63 2.75 -14.57
C MET A 419 -63.42 2.98 -13.28
N ALA A 420 -63.14 4.08 -12.55
CA ALA A 420 -63.87 4.43 -11.32
C ALA A 420 -65.38 4.60 -11.55
N ALA A 421 -65.77 5.11 -12.72
CA ALA A 421 -67.18 5.25 -13.10
C ALA A 421 -67.87 3.90 -13.34
N GLU A 422 -67.19 2.94 -13.96
CA GLU A 422 -67.69 1.59 -14.20
C GLU A 422 -67.80 0.79 -12.89
N LEU A 423 -66.79 0.89 -12.01
CA LEU A 423 -66.82 0.28 -10.68
C LEU A 423 -67.96 0.84 -9.81
N ALA A 424 -68.15 2.15 -9.82
CA ALA A 424 -69.28 2.77 -9.15
C ALA A 424 -70.61 2.28 -9.72
N HIS A 425 -70.68 2.09 -11.05
CA HIS A 425 -71.86 1.55 -11.70
C HIS A 425 -72.13 0.08 -11.27
N GLU A 426 -71.12 -0.78 -11.29
CA GLU A 426 -71.24 -2.19 -10.87
C GLU A 426 -71.58 -2.38 -9.40
N ILE A 427 -71.12 -1.50 -8.50
CA ILE A 427 -71.50 -1.53 -7.08
C ILE A 427 -72.93 -1.04 -6.89
N ASN A 428 -73.33 0.00 -7.62
CA ASN A 428 -74.66 0.58 -7.48
C ASN A 428 -75.77 -0.36 -7.99
N GLN A 429 -75.48 -1.21 -8.98
CA GLN A 429 -76.43 -2.18 -9.52
C GLN A 429 -77.00 -3.16 -8.45
N PRO A 430 -76.20 -3.97 -7.73
CA PRO A 430 -76.71 -4.88 -6.70
C PRO A 430 -77.33 -4.12 -5.52
N LEU A 431 -76.82 -2.92 -5.18
CA LEU A 431 -77.40 -2.10 -4.11
C LEU A 431 -78.80 -1.59 -4.47
N ALA A 432 -79.01 -1.15 -5.71
CA ALA A 432 -80.33 -0.74 -6.21
C ALA A 432 -81.31 -1.92 -6.25
N ALA A 433 -80.85 -3.09 -6.71
CA ALA A 433 -81.64 -4.33 -6.69
C ALA A 433 -82.01 -4.74 -5.26
N ASN A 434 -81.07 -4.65 -4.31
CA ASN A 434 -81.31 -4.94 -2.90
C ASN A 434 -82.38 -4.02 -2.31
N ALA A 435 -82.26 -2.70 -2.52
CA ALA A 435 -83.26 -1.73 -2.08
C ALA A 435 -84.65 -2.01 -2.69
N THR A 436 -84.70 -2.50 -3.93
CA THR A 436 -85.95 -2.91 -4.60
C THR A 436 -86.55 -4.15 -3.95
N TYR A 437 -85.76 -5.20 -3.69
CA TYR A 437 -86.24 -6.41 -3.01
C TYR A 437 -86.73 -6.10 -1.59
N LEU A 438 -86.01 -5.30 -0.81
CA LEU A 438 -86.45 -4.88 0.52
C LEU A 438 -87.76 -4.09 0.49
N ARG A 439 -87.97 -3.23 -0.51
CA ARG A 439 -89.27 -2.55 -0.72
C ARG A 439 -90.40 -3.52 -1.06
N VAL A 440 -90.13 -4.55 -1.88
CA VAL A 440 -91.13 -5.58 -2.22
C VAL A 440 -91.48 -6.40 -0.98
N ALA A 441 -90.49 -6.84 -0.20
CA ALA A 441 -90.70 -7.56 1.05
C ALA A 441 -91.56 -6.74 2.03
N ARG A 442 -91.25 -5.43 2.20
CA ARG A 442 -92.04 -4.53 3.04
C ARG A 442 -93.49 -4.40 2.55
N ARG A 443 -93.69 -4.24 1.24
CA ARG A 443 -95.04 -4.12 0.65
C ARG A 443 -95.86 -5.41 0.82
N LEU A 444 -95.23 -6.57 0.69
CA LEU A 444 -95.89 -7.87 0.92
C LEU A 444 -96.35 -8.00 2.39
N LEU A 445 -95.51 -7.58 3.34
CA LEU A 445 -95.85 -7.52 4.77
C LEU A 445 -97.01 -6.54 5.07
N GLU A 446 -97.03 -5.37 4.42
CA GLU A 446 -98.07 -4.34 4.61
C GLU A 446 -99.42 -4.74 4.00
N GLN A 447 -99.44 -5.43 2.85
CA GLN A 447 -100.66 -5.71 2.08
C GLN A 447 -101.34 -7.05 2.45
N SER A 448 -100.61 -7.97 3.07
CA SER A 448 -101.16 -9.27 3.47
C SER A 448 -100.43 -9.78 4.72
N PRO A 449 -100.94 -9.47 5.93
CA PRO A 449 -100.37 -9.94 7.20
C PRO A 449 -100.31 -11.48 7.35
N HIS A 450 -100.95 -12.21 6.44
CA HIS A 450 -100.96 -13.67 6.34
C HIS A 450 -100.37 -14.20 5.02
N ALA A 451 -99.66 -13.37 4.25
CA ALA A 451 -98.85 -13.88 3.15
C ALA A 451 -97.85 -14.89 3.73
N GLY A 452 -97.94 -16.15 3.30
CA GLY A 452 -97.14 -17.22 3.88
C GLY A 452 -95.65 -16.88 3.88
N ASP A 453 -94.98 -17.18 4.99
CA ASP A 453 -93.58 -16.84 5.27
C ASP A 453 -92.66 -17.12 4.08
N ALA A 454 -92.93 -18.16 3.29
CA ALA A 454 -92.18 -18.56 2.11
C ALA A 454 -91.95 -17.45 1.07
N ALA A 455 -92.96 -16.63 0.74
CA ALA A 455 -92.81 -15.59 -0.30
C ALA A 455 -91.97 -14.40 0.19
N ILE A 456 -92.05 -14.07 1.49
CA ILE A 456 -91.24 -13.02 2.11
C ILE A 456 -89.80 -13.51 2.28
N ILE A 457 -89.62 -14.75 2.74
CA ILE A 457 -88.32 -15.40 2.84
C ILE A 457 -87.62 -15.41 1.47
N GLU A 458 -88.31 -15.78 0.38
CA GLU A 458 -87.70 -15.79 -0.96
C GLU A 458 -87.20 -14.39 -1.40
N VAL A 459 -87.97 -13.33 -1.11
CA VAL A 459 -87.56 -11.97 -1.47
C VAL A 459 -86.41 -11.47 -0.59
N LEU A 460 -86.40 -11.84 0.69
CA LEU A 460 -85.30 -11.54 1.60
C LEU A 460 -84.03 -12.32 1.23
N ASP A 461 -84.14 -13.56 0.78
CA ASP A 461 -83.01 -14.35 0.27
C ASP A 461 -82.41 -13.71 -0.98
N LYS A 462 -83.25 -13.18 -1.89
CA LYS A 462 -82.79 -12.41 -3.06
C LYS A 462 -82.08 -11.12 -2.65
N ALA A 463 -82.56 -10.42 -1.63
CA ALA A 463 -81.92 -9.23 -1.06
C ALA A 463 -80.56 -9.56 -0.41
N ALA A 464 -80.50 -10.62 0.39
CA ALA A 464 -79.28 -11.12 1.00
C ALA A 464 -78.24 -11.51 -0.07
N ALA A 465 -78.66 -12.22 -1.12
CA ALA A 465 -77.78 -12.59 -2.23
C ALA A 465 -77.19 -11.37 -2.96
N GLN A 466 -77.95 -10.29 -3.16
CA GLN A 466 -77.41 -9.04 -3.75
C GLN A 466 -76.45 -8.32 -2.80
N THR A 467 -76.71 -8.36 -1.49
CA THR A 467 -75.81 -7.77 -0.48
C THR A 467 -74.46 -8.49 -0.45
N LEU A 468 -74.48 -9.83 -0.44
CA LEU A 468 -73.27 -10.66 -0.55
C LEU A 468 -72.54 -10.41 -1.87
N ARG A 469 -73.27 -10.18 -2.97
CA ARG A 469 -72.68 -9.79 -4.25
C ARG A 469 -71.96 -8.44 -4.18
N ALA A 470 -72.57 -7.40 -3.62
CA ALA A 470 -71.92 -6.10 -3.44
C ALA A 470 -70.67 -6.20 -2.55
N GLY A 471 -70.74 -7.00 -1.47
CA GLY A 471 -69.59 -7.30 -0.62
C GLY A 471 -68.42 -7.95 -1.39
N ARG A 472 -68.71 -8.92 -2.26
CA ARG A 472 -67.69 -9.57 -3.12
C ARG A 472 -66.99 -8.58 -4.06
N ILE A 473 -67.73 -7.61 -4.63
CA ILE A 473 -67.18 -6.55 -5.48
C ILE A 473 -66.21 -5.67 -4.68
N VAL A 474 -66.62 -5.23 -3.49
CA VAL A 474 -65.80 -4.38 -2.62
C VAL A 474 -64.55 -5.11 -2.11
N THR A 475 -64.65 -6.38 -1.74
CA THR A 475 -63.50 -7.19 -1.34
C THR A 475 -62.48 -7.32 -2.47
N SER A 476 -62.94 -7.62 -3.69
CA SER A 476 -62.07 -7.73 -4.87
C SER A 476 -61.38 -6.39 -5.23
N LEU A 477 -62.11 -5.27 -5.10
CA LEU A 477 -61.53 -3.93 -5.27
C LEU A 477 -60.47 -3.63 -4.20
N ARG A 478 -60.73 -4.00 -2.94
CA ARG A 478 -59.78 -3.82 -1.84
C ARG A 478 -58.52 -4.63 -2.08
N GLU A 479 -58.64 -5.85 -2.60
CA GLU A 479 -57.51 -6.73 -2.94
C GLU A 479 -56.66 -6.14 -4.07
N LEU A 480 -57.26 -5.57 -5.12
CA LEU A 480 -56.54 -4.87 -6.19
C LEU A 480 -55.65 -3.72 -5.67
N VAL A 481 -56.13 -3.01 -4.64
CA VAL A 481 -55.46 -1.83 -4.06
C VAL A 481 -54.44 -2.21 -2.98
N ARG A 482 -54.62 -3.34 -2.28
CA ARG A 482 -53.89 -3.67 -1.05
C ARG A 482 -52.68 -4.60 -1.28
N SER A 483 -52.00 -4.47 -2.42
CA SER A 483 -50.73 -5.16 -2.65
C SER A 483 -49.61 -4.40 -1.94
N ARG A 484 -49.27 -4.85 -0.73
CA ARG A 484 -47.96 -4.52 -0.10
C ARG A 484 -46.86 -5.27 -0.84
N GLU A 485 -45.60 -4.91 -0.58
CA GLU A 485 -44.47 -5.75 -0.95
C GLU A 485 -44.70 -7.18 -0.42
N PRO A 486 -44.60 -8.22 -1.27
CA PRO A 486 -44.85 -9.61 -0.88
C PRO A 486 -43.87 -10.04 0.20
N ASP A 487 -44.38 -10.58 1.31
CA ASP A 487 -43.55 -11.12 2.39
C ASP A 487 -43.11 -12.53 2.01
N LYS A 488 -42.10 -12.59 1.13
CA LYS A 488 -41.64 -13.84 0.53
C LYS A 488 -40.86 -14.66 1.57
N THR A 489 -41.42 -15.82 1.90
CA THR A 489 -40.81 -16.79 2.82
C THR A 489 -40.75 -18.16 2.15
N MET A 490 -40.10 -19.13 2.79
CA MET A 490 -40.09 -20.50 2.30
C MET A 490 -41.48 -21.13 2.54
N VAL A 491 -42.11 -21.60 1.46
CA VAL A 491 -43.48 -22.13 1.48
C VAL A 491 -43.52 -23.48 0.76
N CYS A 492 -44.07 -24.50 1.43
CA CYS A 492 -44.39 -25.79 0.83
C CYS A 492 -45.74 -25.68 0.10
N LEU A 493 -45.75 -25.77 -1.23
CA LEU A 493 -46.94 -25.57 -2.03
C LEU A 493 -48.03 -26.60 -1.79
N HIS A 494 -47.67 -27.85 -1.48
CA HIS A 494 -48.66 -28.90 -1.24
C HIS A 494 -49.53 -28.60 -0.03
N GLU A 495 -48.97 -27.98 1.02
CA GLU A 495 -49.73 -27.51 2.17
C GLU A 495 -50.72 -26.41 1.80
N VAL A 496 -50.27 -25.42 1.01
CA VAL A 496 -51.12 -24.28 0.59
C VAL A 496 -52.26 -24.77 -0.30
N ILE A 497 -52.01 -25.73 -1.19
CA ILE A 497 -53.04 -26.37 -2.01
C ILE A 497 -54.06 -27.11 -1.13
N GLY A 498 -53.58 -27.80 -0.10
CA GLY A 498 -54.42 -28.48 0.90
C GLY A 498 -55.35 -27.51 1.63
N GLU A 499 -54.80 -26.42 2.16
CA GLU A 499 -55.57 -25.37 2.85
C GLU A 499 -56.60 -24.70 1.91
N ALA A 500 -56.21 -24.40 0.67
CA ALA A 500 -57.11 -23.80 -0.31
C ALA A 500 -58.27 -24.74 -0.66
N ARG A 501 -58.03 -26.06 -0.70
CA ARG A 501 -59.08 -27.06 -0.91
C ARG A 501 -60.04 -27.12 0.29
N GLU A 502 -59.53 -27.15 1.51
CA GLU A 502 -60.38 -27.20 2.71
C GLU A 502 -61.30 -25.99 2.78
N GLU A 503 -60.76 -24.79 2.59
CA GLU A 503 -61.54 -23.55 2.57
C GLU A 503 -62.57 -23.52 1.44
N ALA A 504 -62.22 -24.08 0.28
CA ALA A 504 -63.16 -24.21 -0.83
C ALA A 504 -64.33 -25.15 -0.49
N LEU A 505 -64.06 -26.28 0.17
CA LEU A 505 -65.07 -27.29 0.53
C LEU A 505 -66.08 -26.78 1.59
N GLU A 506 -65.73 -25.78 2.39
CA GLU A 506 -66.64 -25.12 3.32
C GLU A 506 -67.71 -24.28 2.59
N ASN A 507 -67.50 -23.96 1.32
CA ASN A 507 -68.42 -23.16 0.52
C ASN A 507 -69.50 -24.03 -0.15
N SER A 508 -70.77 -23.66 0.02
CA SER A 508 -71.94 -24.42 -0.45
C SER A 508 -72.02 -24.58 -1.98
N GLU A 509 -71.27 -23.77 -2.73
CA GLU A 509 -71.20 -23.83 -4.20
C GLU A 509 -70.40 -25.05 -4.72
N ILE A 510 -69.62 -25.75 -3.87
CA ILE A 510 -68.79 -26.92 -4.25
C ILE A 510 -69.57 -28.25 -4.13
N VAL A 511 -70.79 -28.23 -3.61
CA VAL A 511 -71.61 -29.44 -3.43
C VAL A 511 -71.83 -30.15 -4.78
N GLY A 512 -71.33 -31.38 -4.89
CA GLY A 512 -71.43 -32.23 -6.08
C GLY A 512 -70.25 -32.16 -7.06
N VAL A 513 -69.17 -31.42 -6.72
CA VAL A 513 -67.91 -31.43 -7.47
C VAL A 513 -66.99 -32.54 -6.93
N GLN A 514 -66.48 -33.41 -7.79
CA GLN A 514 -65.43 -34.36 -7.44
C GLN A 514 -64.07 -33.65 -7.47
N PHE A 515 -63.55 -33.30 -6.30
CA PHE A 515 -62.26 -32.61 -6.17
C PHE A 515 -61.13 -33.60 -5.84
N GLU A 516 -60.23 -33.83 -6.79
CA GLU A 516 -59.06 -34.69 -6.67
C GLU A 516 -57.74 -33.89 -6.60
N LEU A 517 -56.82 -34.28 -5.72
CA LEU A 517 -55.45 -33.75 -5.67
C LEU A 517 -54.46 -34.83 -6.13
N ARG A 518 -53.67 -34.51 -7.16
CA ARG A 518 -52.61 -35.39 -7.70
C ARG A 518 -51.26 -34.69 -7.55
N LEU A 519 -50.78 -34.63 -6.32
CA LEU A 519 -49.55 -33.91 -5.96
C LEU A 519 -48.32 -34.77 -6.27
N ARG A 520 -47.90 -34.84 -7.54
CA ARG A 520 -46.84 -35.75 -8.02
C ARG A 520 -45.45 -35.12 -8.02
N ALA A 521 -45.34 -33.81 -7.76
CA ALA A 521 -44.04 -33.15 -7.60
C ALA A 521 -43.29 -33.71 -6.38
N ALA A 522 -42.01 -34.05 -6.54
CA ALA A 522 -41.16 -34.50 -5.45
C ALA A 522 -40.63 -33.32 -4.61
N GLU A 523 -40.43 -32.17 -5.25
CA GLU A 523 -40.01 -30.91 -4.61
C GLU A 523 -41.11 -29.87 -4.75
N ASP A 524 -41.53 -29.24 -3.65
CA ASP A 524 -42.64 -28.29 -3.61
C ASP A 524 -42.34 -27.00 -2.82
N CYS A 525 -41.10 -26.83 -2.34
CA CYS A 525 -40.65 -25.64 -1.62
C CYS A 525 -40.29 -24.50 -2.57
N VAL A 526 -40.95 -23.34 -2.40
CA VAL A 526 -40.71 -22.12 -3.17
C VAL A 526 -40.54 -20.90 -2.25
N ILE A 527 -39.88 -19.85 -2.75
CA ILE A 527 -39.78 -18.56 -2.04
C ILE A 527 -40.95 -17.67 -2.45
N ALA A 528 -41.97 -17.59 -1.61
CA ALA A 528 -43.20 -16.89 -1.94
C ALA A 528 -43.98 -16.35 -0.72
N ASP A 529 -44.91 -15.44 -1.00
CA ASP A 529 -45.90 -14.96 -0.06
C ASP A 529 -47.04 -16.00 0.01
N ARG A 530 -47.12 -16.72 1.14
CA ARG A 530 -48.11 -17.78 1.37
C ARG A 530 -49.55 -17.28 1.18
N ALA A 531 -49.86 -16.08 1.63
CA ALA A 531 -51.22 -15.53 1.55
C ALA A 531 -51.61 -15.22 0.10
N GLN A 532 -50.67 -14.68 -0.68
CA GLN A 532 -50.91 -14.40 -2.10
C GLN A 532 -51.06 -15.69 -2.91
N LEU A 533 -50.25 -16.72 -2.66
CA LEU A 533 -50.42 -18.01 -3.33
C LEU A 533 -51.76 -18.66 -3.00
N LYS A 534 -52.18 -18.64 -1.73
CA LYS A 534 -53.49 -19.13 -1.31
C LYS A 534 -54.62 -18.39 -2.04
N GLN A 535 -54.47 -17.09 -2.28
CA GLN A 535 -55.42 -16.29 -3.07
C GLN A 535 -55.49 -16.74 -4.55
N VAL A 536 -54.35 -17.05 -5.18
CA VAL A 536 -54.32 -17.60 -6.54
C VAL A 536 -55.11 -18.91 -6.59
N PHE A 537 -54.84 -19.84 -5.69
CA PHE A 537 -55.56 -21.12 -5.63
C PHE A 537 -57.06 -20.92 -5.41
N ALA A 538 -57.46 -20.09 -4.45
CA ALA A 538 -58.88 -19.80 -4.21
C ALA A 538 -59.56 -19.18 -5.44
N SER A 539 -58.85 -18.34 -6.20
CA SER A 539 -59.34 -17.73 -7.44
C SER A 539 -59.57 -18.78 -8.53
N LEU A 540 -58.58 -19.63 -8.79
CA LEU A 540 -58.66 -20.67 -9.81
C LEU A 540 -59.70 -21.74 -9.48
N ILE A 541 -59.74 -22.22 -8.23
CA ILE A 541 -60.73 -23.20 -7.76
C ILE A 541 -62.15 -22.67 -7.94
N ARG A 542 -62.40 -21.42 -7.51
CA ARG A 542 -63.72 -20.78 -7.67
C ARG A 542 -64.09 -20.65 -9.15
N ASN A 543 -63.15 -20.20 -9.99
CA ASN A 543 -63.40 -20.06 -11.43
C ASN A 543 -63.78 -21.40 -12.09
N ALA A 544 -63.11 -22.49 -11.70
CA ALA A 544 -63.40 -23.84 -12.14
C ALA A 544 -64.79 -24.31 -11.69
N VAL A 545 -65.12 -24.16 -10.40
CA VAL A 545 -66.45 -24.53 -9.85
C VAL A 545 -67.57 -23.79 -10.56
N GLU A 546 -67.41 -22.48 -10.78
CA GLU A 546 -68.38 -21.69 -11.52
C GLU A 546 -68.56 -22.16 -12.96
N ALA A 547 -67.47 -22.53 -13.65
CA ALA A 547 -67.53 -23.03 -15.03
C ALA A 547 -68.26 -24.39 -15.14
N MET A 548 -68.32 -25.14 -14.04
CA MET A 548 -68.97 -26.45 -13.95
C MET A 548 -70.44 -26.39 -13.49
N GLN A 549 -70.99 -25.22 -13.15
CA GLN A 549 -72.36 -25.11 -12.60
C GLN A 549 -73.46 -25.72 -13.48
N SER A 550 -73.29 -25.69 -14.80
CA SER A 550 -74.23 -26.27 -15.78
C SER A 550 -73.69 -27.52 -16.48
N SER A 551 -72.60 -28.09 -16.00
CA SER A 551 -71.95 -29.26 -16.62
C SER A 551 -72.46 -30.56 -15.99
N GLU A 552 -72.65 -31.60 -16.82
CA GLU A 552 -73.07 -32.94 -16.37
C GLU A 552 -71.97 -33.62 -15.56
N ARG A 553 -70.71 -33.41 -15.96
CA ARG A 553 -69.52 -33.85 -15.24
C ARG A 553 -68.91 -32.67 -14.49
N ARG A 554 -68.54 -32.88 -13.23
CA ARG A 554 -68.02 -31.83 -12.34
C ARG A 554 -66.76 -32.30 -11.63
N ASP A 555 -65.70 -32.51 -12.41
CA ASP A 555 -64.42 -32.97 -11.89
C ASP A 555 -63.45 -31.79 -11.86
N LEU A 556 -62.88 -31.53 -10.68
CA LEU A 556 -61.79 -30.58 -10.47
C LEU A 556 -60.56 -31.34 -10.02
N VAL A 557 -59.47 -31.22 -10.79
CA VAL A 557 -58.21 -31.86 -10.48
C VAL A 557 -57.13 -30.80 -10.35
N ILE A 558 -56.35 -30.85 -9.26
CA ILE A 558 -55.10 -30.09 -9.16
C ILE A 558 -53.94 -31.08 -9.24
N GLU A 559 -53.11 -30.95 -10.27
CA GLU A 559 -51.89 -31.73 -10.44
C GLU A 559 -50.66 -30.88 -10.18
N THR A 560 -49.62 -31.48 -9.58
CA THR A 560 -48.28 -30.86 -9.50
C THR A 560 -47.23 -31.77 -10.15
N SER A 561 -46.23 -31.17 -10.79
CA SER A 561 -45.10 -31.87 -11.37
C SER A 561 -43.82 -31.03 -11.33
N ASN A 562 -42.65 -31.66 -11.33
CA ASN A 562 -41.36 -30.98 -11.53
C ASN A 562 -40.88 -31.25 -12.96
N PRO A 563 -40.97 -30.29 -13.90
CA PRO A 563 -40.59 -30.50 -15.30
C PRO A 563 -39.06 -30.61 -15.52
N GLY A 564 -38.23 -30.39 -14.49
CA GLY A 564 -36.77 -30.57 -14.55
C GLY A 564 -35.98 -29.31 -14.92
N ASP A 565 -36.63 -28.15 -14.96
CA ASP A 565 -36.06 -26.84 -15.26
C ASP A 565 -35.85 -25.96 -14.00
N GLY A 566 -35.82 -26.58 -12.82
CA GLY A 566 -35.74 -25.86 -11.54
C GLY A 566 -37.07 -25.22 -11.11
N THR A 567 -38.18 -25.52 -11.78
CA THR A 567 -39.51 -25.05 -11.37
C THR A 567 -40.40 -26.18 -10.86
N ILE A 568 -41.47 -25.80 -10.17
CA ILE A 568 -42.65 -26.64 -9.95
C ILE A 568 -43.79 -26.10 -10.83
N ARG A 569 -44.43 -27.02 -11.56
CA ARG A 569 -45.62 -26.76 -12.36
C ARG A 569 -46.86 -27.22 -11.62
N ILE A 570 -47.88 -26.37 -11.63
CA ILE A 570 -49.20 -26.62 -11.08
C ILE A 570 -50.21 -26.54 -12.24
N ASP A 571 -51.10 -27.53 -12.34
CA ASP A 571 -52.19 -27.57 -13.31
C ASP A 571 -53.53 -27.69 -12.58
N VAL A 572 -54.43 -26.71 -12.77
CA VAL A 572 -55.81 -26.73 -12.28
C VAL A 572 -56.74 -27.06 -13.44
N ILE A 573 -57.32 -28.25 -13.43
CA ILE A 573 -58.06 -28.86 -14.55
C ILE A 573 -59.54 -28.96 -14.16
N ASP A 574 -60.42 -28.38 -14.97
CA ASP A 574 -61.88 -28.46 -14.76
C ASP A 574 -62.59 -29.21 -15.90
N SER A 575 -63.78 -29.74 -15.64
CA SER A 575 -64.66 -30.30 -16.68
C SER A 575 -65.81 -29.35 -17.05
N GLY A 576 -65.56 -28.04 -17.03
CA GLY A 576 -66.53 -26.99 -17.32
C GLY A 576 -66.76 -26.76 -18.81
N CYS A 577 -67.30 -25.59 -19.16
CA CYS A 577 -67.62 -25.22 -20.55
C CYS A 577 -66.42 -24.84 -21.44
N GLY A 578 -65.20 -24.91 -20.91
CA GLY A 578 -63.96 -24.67 -21.67
C GLY A 578 -63.61 -23.20 -21.93
N LEU A 579 -62.54 -23.00 -22.71
CA LEU A 579 -62.06 -21.69 -23.15
C LEU A 579 -62.56 -21.36 -24.57
N PRO A 580 -63.01 -20.13 -24.86
CA PRO A 580 -63.32 -19.69 -26.22
C PRO A 580 -62.10 -19.74 -27.16
N GLU A 581 -62.31 -19.97 -28.46
CA GLU A 581 -61.25 -20.02 -29.50
C GLU A 581 -60.41 -18.73 -29.64
N SER A 582 -60.81 -17.63 -28.99
CA SER A 582 -60.13 -16.32 -29.04
C SER A 582 -59.41 -15.94 -27.74
N SER A 583 -59.18 -16.87 -26.82
CA SER A 583 -58.79 -16.58 -25.43
C SER A 583 -57.29 -16.69 -25.08
N ASP A 584 -56.42 -17.03 -26.03
CA ASP A 584 -54.99 -17.29 -25.77
C ASP A 584 -54.19 -16.07 -25.29
N ILE A 585 -54.71 -14.83 -25.41
CA ILE A 585 -54.00 -13.61 -25.01
C ILE A 585 -54.80 -12.74 -24.02
N GLY A 586 -56.14 -12.75 -24.06
CA GLY A 586 -56.96 -11.78 -23.33
C GLY A 586 -57.49 -12.20 -21.96
N CYS A 587 -57.44 -13.49 -21.57
CA CYS A 587 -58.12 -13.95 -20.34
C CYS A 587 -57.46 -13.49 -19.03
N PHE A 588 -56.21 -13.01 -19.09
CA PHE A 588 -55.49 -12.41 -17.96
C PHE A 588 -55.51 -10.87 -17.98
N GLU A 589 -56.12 -10.25 -18.99
CA GLU A 589 -56.35 -8.80 -18.98
C GLU A 589 -57.44 -8.44 -17.96
N PRO A 590 -57.28 -7.35 -17.19
CA PRO A 590 -58.30 -6.91 -16.25
C PRO A 590 -59.64 -6.66 -16.95
N PHE A 591 -60.72 -7.11 -16.32
CA PHE A 591 -62.11 -6.93 -16.77
C PHE A 591 -62.52 -7.75 -18.00
N THR A 592 -61.66 -8.64 -18.48
CA THR A 592 -62.02 -9.60 -19.53
C THR A 592 -62.79 -10.77 -18.91
N THR A 593 -64.08 -10.88 -19.23
CA THR A 593 -64.99 -11.90 -18.71
C THR A 593 -66.02 -12.30 -19.75
N THR A 594 -66.25 -13.60 -19.91
CA THR A 594 -67.33 -14.15 -20.75
C THR A 594 -68.61 -14.40 -19.94
N LYS A 595 -68.58 -14.17 -18.62
CA LYS A 595 -69.67 -14.46 -17.69
C LYS A 595 -70.51 -13.21 -17.41
N THR A 596 -71.84 -13.35 -17.47
CA THR A 596 -72.82 -12.27 -17.18
C THR A 596 -72.80 -11.73 -15.74
N LYS A 597 -72.07 -12.36 -14.81
CA LYS A 597 -71.95 -11.94 -13.39
C LYS A 597 -70.52 -11.80 -12.86
N GLY A 598 -69.49 -12.11 -13.66
CA GLY A 598 -68.08 -12.08 -13.22
C GLY A 598 -67.41 -10.78 -13.62
N MET A 599 -66.62 -10.16 -12.73
CA MET A 599 -65.94 -8.88 -12.98
C MET A 599 -64.69 -8.97 -13.87
N GLY A 600 -64.19 -10.18 -14.19
CA GLY A 600 -62.97 -10.34 -15.00
C GLY A 600 -61.66 -9.92 -14.31
N VAL A 601 -61.65 -9.78 -12.99
CA VAL A 601 -60.49 -9.29 -12.21
C VAL A 601 -59.66 -10.43 -11.59
N GLY A 602 -60.26 -11.60 -11.34
CA GLY A 602 -59.61 -12.66 -10.57
C GLY A 602 -58.39 -13.30 -11.25
N LEU A 603 -58.40 -13.41 -12.59
CA LEU A 603 -57.28 -13.96 -13.36
C LEU A 603 -56.15 -12.95 -13.55
N SER A 604 -56.46 -11.65 -13.71
CA SER A 604 -55.43 -10.61 -13.82
C SER A 604 -54.65 -10.42 -12.50
N ILE A 605 -55.32 -10.57 -11.36
CA ILE A 605 -54.66 -10.64 -10.04
C ILE A 605 -53.76 -11.87 -9.96
N SER A 606 -54.26 -13.02 -10.41
CA SER A 606 -53.48 -14.27 -10.39
C SER A 606 -52.21 -14.15 -11.24
N HIS A 607 -52.31 -13.54 -12.42
CA HIS A 607 -51.16 -13.23 -13.28
C HIS A 607 -50.14 -12.34 -12.58
N THR A 608 -50.58 -11.23 -12.00
CA THR A 608 -49.69 -10.31 -11.29
C THR A 608 -48.98 -10.97 -10.11
N ILE A 609 -49.71 -11.79 -9.33
CA ILE A 609 -49.13 -12.52 -8.21
C ILE A 609 -48.08 -13.52 -8.70
N ILE A 610 -48.39 -14.33 -9.71
CA ILE A 610 -47.45 -15.34 -10.22
C ILE A 610 -46.19 -14.70 -10.82
N GLU A 611 -46.33 -13.62 -11.58
CA GLU A 611 -45.17 -12.88 -12.11
C GLU A 611 -44.33 -12.22 -11.01
N ALA A 612 -44.97 -11.66 -9.98
CA ALA A 612 -44.25 -11.12 -8.81
C ALA A 612 -43.46 -12.20 -8.05
N HIS A 613 -43.79 -13.48 -8.26
CA HIS A 613 -43.07 -14.64 -7.76
C HIS A 613 -42.16 -15.30 -8.80
N TYR A 614 -41.81 -14.58 -9.86
CA TYR A 614 -40.94 -15.03 -10.96
C TYR A 614 -41.48 -16.25 -11.71
N GLY A 615 -42.79 -16.48 -11.60
CA GLY A 615 -43.49 -17.55 -12.29
C GLY A 615 -44.09 -17.11 -13.62
N ARG A 616 -44.74 -18.06 -14.29
CA ARG A 616 -45.59 -17.80 -15.47
C ARG A 616 -46.93 -18.50 -15.30
N ILE A 617 -48.02 -17.87 -15.72
CA ILE A 617 -49.36 -18.47 -15.74
C ILE A 617 -49.94 -18.42 -17.16
N TRP A 618 -50.65 -19.46 -17.55
CA TRP A 618 -51.33 -19.54 -18.84
C TRP A 618 -52.58 -20.44 -18.73
N ALA A 619 -53.39 -20.46 -19.78
CA ALA A 619 -54.58 -21.29 -19.86
C ALA A 619 -54.62 -22.05 -21.19
N ALA A 620 -55.16 -23.26 -21.18
CA ALA A 620 -55.33 -24.08 -22.39
C ALA A 620 -56.63 -24.90 -22.31
N PRO A 621 -57.27 -25.22 -23.45
CA PRO A 621 -58.39 -26.16 -23.47
C PRO A 621 -57.91 -27.58 -23.13
N ASN A 622 -58.75 -28.36 -22.45
CA ASN A 622 -58.44 -29.74 -22.10
C ASN A 622 -59.21 -30.75 -22.98
N ALA A 623 -58.73 -32.01 -23.03
CA ALA A 623 -59.29 -33.05 -23.88
C ALA A 623 -60.75 -33.43 -23.53
N SER A 624 -61.22 -33.09 -22.34
CA SER A 624 -62.61 -33.29 -21.89
C SER A 624 -63.55 -32.13 -22.22
N GLY A 625 -63.06 -31.08 -22.91
CA GLY A 625 -63.85 -29.91 -23.28
C GLY A 625 -63.92 -28.80 -22.22
N GLY A 626 -63.23 -28.96 -21.08
CA GLY A 626 -63.05 -27.95 -20.05
C GLY A 626 -61.75 -27.15 -20.23
N ALA A 627 -61.29 -26.48 -19.18
CA ALA A 627 -60.04 -25.72 -19.20
C ALA A 627 -58.94 -26.33 -18.32
N VAL A 628 -57.69 -25.99 -18.62
CA VAL A 628 -56.54 -26.15 -17.73
C VAL A 628 -55.92 -24.77 -17.51
N PHE A 629 -55.83 -24.35 -16.26
CA PHE A 629 -55.02 -23.21 -15.86
C PHE A 629 -53.71 -23.72 -15.28
N SER A 630 -52.60 -23.36 -15.91
CA SER A 630 -51.27 -23.84 -15.57
C SER A 630 -50.40 -22.69 -15.10
N PHE A 631 -49.59 -22.91 -14.06
CA PHE A 631 -48.53 -21.97 -13.72
C PHE A 631 -47.28 -22.65 -13.19
N THR A 632 -46.15 -21.96 -13.30
CA THR A 632 -44.85 -22.39 -12.76
C THR A 632 -44.34 -21.43 -11.70
N LEU A 633 -43.60 -21.95 -10.72
CA LEU A 633 -42.85 -21.17 -9.74
C LEU A 633 -41.44 -21.75 -9.59
N PRO A 634 -40.39 -20.91 -9.42
CA PRO A 634 -39.04 -21.40 -9.19
C PRO A 634 -38.93 -22.09 -7.83
N LEU A 635 -38.25 -23.24 -7.81
CA LEU A 635 -37.89 -23.95 -6.59
C LEU A 635 -36.80 -23.18 -5.85
N GLN A 636 -36.73 -23.37 -4.54
CA GLN A 636 -35.76 -22.68 -3.68
C GLN A 636 -34.30 -22.83 -4.15
N ASP A 637 -33.93 -23.99 -4.69
CA ASP A 637 -32.55 -24.32 -5.08
C ASP A 637 -32.23 -23.97 -6.55
N ALA A 638 -33.18 -23.40 -7.29
CA ALA A 638 -32.91 -22.89 -8.62
C ALA A 638 -32.15 -21.57 -8.50
N GLU A 639 -30.93 -21.51 -9.06
CA GLU A 639 -30.20 -20.24 -9.24
C GLU A 639 -31.13 -19.26 -9.96
N VAL A 640 -31.66 -18.28 -9.21
CA VAL A 640 -32.41 -17.18 -9.77
C VAL A 640 -31.37 -16.28 -10.44
N ASP A 641 -31.19 -16.45 -11.74
CA ASP A 641 -30.48 -15.48 -12.58
C ASP A 641 -31.21 -14.14 -12.44
N ALA A 642 -30.68 -13.27 -11.58
CA ALA A 642 -31.20 -11.95 -11.24
C ALA A 642 -30.82 -10.89 -12.26
#